data_AF-A0A970WGY5-F1
#
_entry.id   AF-A0A970WGY5-F1
#
_cell.length_a   1.000
_cell.length_b   1.000
_cell.length_c   1.000
_cell.angle_alpha   90.00
_cell.angle_beta   90.00
_cell.angle_gamma   90.00
#
_symmetry.space_group_name_H-M   'P 1'
#
loop_
_entity.id
_entity.type
_entity.pdbx_description
1 polymer ?
#
loop_
_entity_poly.entity_id
_entity_poly.type
_entity_poly.pdbx_seq_one_letter_code
_entity_poly.pdbx_strand_id
1 'polypeptide(L)'
;MFRKRLSVAALLFVGVTSGSLLFGPGCTGCRRVAQEDEQTGDSPVEEEPGESRFDVLLLETQFHPGRELDSDKGRISGELVREILRQGVLIAARDELRLPTRDATLREPFVDQDGNKLQPLEATTVARLNEPLQIRLTRRDGREQHEIWKAEYEQKHGGYRVYTDLIPLVEADSRTVLVDALRRAGYGVESGTEGEPTPLASDEGPESGEADVAAEIPEEIRQQLLVMHVAPQFAAVRWAHGVNAEHGQTTESLSALVRGYAHLAMLTEGYWNSMSRAYKARALLYAERMVAAYPDSSQAAWHRAYALAIVGIHGAALAELKGIAEKFGEDEPPADRVPGCMTLIEPCCRYDGQGLLDAAAEDASLLPLAHFLNLRVALAIADDRLLISACQEALKHNPDTYEIYSVLATTGELAIIRMAAQTAPAAMSAHLPIHFKALKDLPEPAQLPMPAEGPRWLSRLFDGGQDDAPVGPSPHQAAGALVDAGRVGADSAEPSWGVLGRMIQEENLLLSVQILNAMANAVRYSLEDSVAELMPLVDGHPYASYIESYRIHRDEKPNEFAEIVSDLRFVEPQYHMVPALRRFCYIKTNESRTLGVDAVNACSHDFTAYSLLFSRWYGNWEAKEAKDKDMFAREFKEVSPHCPEILQTEIALTSEPTQKQLLEWEEAAAGFPDTLAVLGRRHWWLRQCDDAARCMEKSVSASPSNGVFSELAEVYETLGKSELYVPTLERSLEFETYGLGHASIHSKIAHWLMDGGKWEEAEPHALKAAETYSAWGMECAARCYEGLEDWENSELWIRRESESYGRRSRLDWYLWCRRTGRGDLEAARQQAREYLDPASTQGTYRTLGDCSTFYLLEGDRRRAFDRLRPYVREGPDVMIIARLLLMAVEFKDRDLQDKACQEIEKWFTPKEDYFGNATPEFARLVVATLRSKDPQKPDLEAMSKIMKLDDTLWGRRHSRNYRTEYGYIFGRILELDGQLEEAKTYYRQVADMKCIDKDCCTLAAHDLARLSKD
;
A
#
# COMPACT_ATOMS: atom_id res chain seq x y z
N MET A 1 14.31 6.31 46.51
CA MET A 1 15.06 7.16 45.56
C MET A 1 14.93 6.53 44.19
N PHE A 2 14.15 7.19 43.35
CA PHE A 2 13.60 6.74 42.07
C PHE A 2 14.67 6.66 40.97
N ARG A 3 14.68 5.57 40.19
CA ARG A 3 15.20 5.57 38.81
C ARG A 3 14.07 5.10 37.89
N LYS A 4 13.52 6.06 37.14
CA LYS A 4 12.59 5.87 36.03
C LYS A 4 13.30 5.06 34.93
N ARG A 5 12.67 3.99 34.45
CA ARG A 5 12.94 3.37 33.15
C ARG A 5 11.81 3.78 32.22
N LEU A 6 12.15 4.50 31.16
CA LEU A 6 11.33 4.67 29.98
C LEU A 6 11.64 3.47 29.08
N SER A 7 10.61 2.79 28.57
CA SER A 7 10.73 1.70 27.61
C SER A 7 9.70 1.97 26.51
N VAL A 8 10.16 2.11 25.26
CA VAL A 8 9.32 2.40 24.08
C VAL A 8 9.30 1.18 23.14
N ALA A 9 8.18 1.01 22.46
CA ALA A 9 7.74 -0.17 21.73
C ALA A 9 7.90 -0.07 20.18
N ALA A 10 8.18 -1.24 19.56
CA ALA A 10 7.59 -1.81 18.32
C ALA A 10 8.61 -2.31 17.27
N LEU A 11 8.45 -3.55 16.77
CA LEU A 11 8.21 -3.92 15.35
C LEU A 11 8.53 -5.41 15.06
N LEU A 12 7.54 -6.17 14.58
CA LEU A 12 7.64 -7.27 13.60
C LEU A 12 6.21 -7.63 13.17
N PHE A 13 5.73 -7.04 12.07
CA PHE A 13 4.54 -7.49 11.34
C PHE A 13 4.76 -7.30 9.83
N VAL A 14 4.38 -8.35 9.10
CA VAL A 14 4.44 -8.56 7.64
C VAL A 14 5.86 -8.67 7.08
N GLY A 15 6.11 -9.71 6.28
CA GLY A 15 7.31 -9.90 5.48
C GLY A 15 7.46 -8.83 4.40
N VAL A 16 7.72 -7.59 4.82
CA VAL A 16 8.12 -6.46 3.99
C VAL A 16 9.55 -6.13 4.38
N THR A 17 10.49 -6.39 3.47
CA THR A 17 11.90 -5.99 3.64
C THR A 17 12.02 -4.48 3.41
N SER A 18 11.75 -3.70 4.46
CA SER A 18 11.93 -2.24 4.47
C SER A 18 13.39 -1.91 4.79
N GLY A 19 14.15 -1.41 3.81
CA GLY A 19 15.47 -0.83 4.02
C GLY A 19 15.38 0.69 4.14
N SER A 20 15.40 1.23 5.36
CA SER A 20 15.42 2.67 5.66
C SER A 20 16.84 3.14 5.97
N LEU A 21 17.36 4.15 5.25
CA LEU A 21 18.62 4.84 5.58
C LEU A 21 18.41 6.35 5.74
N LEU A 22 18.84 6.86 6.90
CA LEU A 22 18.91 8.28 7.25
C LEU A 22 20.18 8.91 6.67
N PHE A 23 20.07 10.08 6.00
CA PHE A 23 21.24 10.89 5.67
C PHE A 23 21.05 12.38 6.02
N GLY A 24 22.08 12.94 6.67
CA GLY A 24 22.34 14.36 6.85
C GLY A 24 23.32 14.91 5.78
N PRO A 25 23.60 16.23 5.77
CA PRO A 25 23.95 16.95 4.54
C PRO A 25 25.47 17.14 4.31
N GLY A 26 25.87 17.15 3.03
CA GLY A 26 26.95 17.99 2.53
C GLY A 26 28.12 17.29 1.82
N CYS A 27 28.29 17.54 0.52
CA CYS A 27 29.30 18.50 0.01
C CYS A 27 29.50 18.39 -1.52
N THR A 28 29.11 19.47 -2.19
CA THR A 28 29.83 20.20 -3.26
C THR A 28 30.98 19.49 -3.98
N GLY A 29 30.83 19.29 -5.29
CA GLY A 29 31.98 18.99 -6.15
C GLY A 29 31.67 18.56 -7.58
N CYS A 30 30.84 19.30 -8.34
CA CYS A 30 30.81 19.13 -9.79
C CYS A 30 31.54 20.29 -10.48
N ARG A 31 32.60 19.93 -11.19
CA ARG A 31 33.39 20.79 -12.07
C ARG A 31 32.50 21.37 -13.17
N ARG A 32 32.58 22.69 -13.33
CA ARG A 32 32.21 23.41 -14.55
C ARG A 32 32.95 22.80 -15.75
N VAL A 33 32.20 22.27 -16.71
CA VAL A 33 32.60 22.33 -18.12
C VAL A 33 31.79 23.47 -18.70
N ALA A 34 32.48 24.59 -18.95
CA ALA A 34 31.94 25.67 -19.74
C ALA A 34 31.98 25.24 -21.21
N GLN A 35 30.83 25.20 -21.85
CA GLN A 35 30.73 25.47 -23.28
C GLN A 35 29.56 26.42 -23.46
N GLU A 36 29.93 27.62 -23.90
CA GLU A 36 29.05 28.69 -24.35
C GLU A 36 28.28 28.18 -25.58
N ASP A 37 26.95 28.18 -25.48
CA ASP A 37 26.06 28.45 -26.60
C ASP A 37 24.79 29.10 -26.01
N GLU A 38 24.70 30.41 -26.19
CA GLU A 38 23.49 31.20 -25.96
C GLU A 38 22.43 30.76 -26.97
N GLN A 39 21.53 29.88 -26.55
CA GLN A 39 20.15 29.89 -27.03
C GLN A 39 19.24 30.12 -25.83
N THR A 40 18.66 31.32 -25.80
CA THR A 40 17.53 31.69 -24.96
C THR A 40 16.41 30.68 -25.19
N GLY A 41 16.30 29.70 -24.30
CA GLY A 41 15.14 28.83 -24.24
C GLY A 41 13.92 29.69 -23.92
N ASP A 42 12.97 29.70 -24.85
CA ASP A 42 11.65 30.28 -24.65
C ASP A 42 11.10 29.80 -23.31
N SER A 43 10.77 30.76 -22.44
CA SER A 43 9.88 30.49 -21.32
C SER A 43 8.60 29.85 -21.88
N PRO A 44 7.95 28.90 -21.17
CA PRO A 44 6.71 28.33 -21.65
C PRO A 44 5.77 29.49 -21.97
N VAL A 45 5.31 29.54 -23.22
CA VAL A 45 4.34 30.52 -23.69
C VAL A 45 3.17 30.44 -22.74
N GLU A 46 3.00 31.46 -21.89
CA GLU A 46 1.87 31.56 -20.96
C GLU A 46 0.61 31.48 -21.80
N GLU A 47 -0.16 30.41 -21.65
CA GLU A 47 -1.43 30.24 -22.34
C GLU A 47 -2.36 31.39 -22.00
N GLU A 48 -3.03 31.97 -23.01
CA GLU A 48 -3.99 33.04 -22.80
C GLU A 48 -5.13 32.56 -21.89
N PRO A 49 -5.59 33.38 -20.92
CA PRO A 49 -6.68 33.01 -20.03
C PRO A 49 -7.97 32.76 -20.83
N GLY A 50 -8.64 31.65 -20.52
CA GLY A 50 -9.90 31.26 -21.14
C GLY A 50 -11.05 32.23 -20.86
N GLU A 51 -12.15 32.10 -21.60
CA GLU A 51 -13.35 32.92 -21.39
C GLU A 51 -14.11 32.48 -20.12
N SER A 52 -14.60 33.45 -19.34
CA SER A 52 -15.47 33.20 -18.18
C SER A 52 -16.89 32.86 -18.63
N ARG A 53 -17.44 31.74 -18.17
CA ARG A 53 -18.87 31.40 -18.30
C ARG A 53 -19.57 31.46 -16.96
N PHE A 54 -20.69 32.17 -16.91
CA PHE A 54 -21.51 32.34 -15.69
C PHE A 54 -22.77 31.46 -15.67
N ASP A 55 -23.02 30.73 -16.75
CA ASP A 55 -24.12 29.79 -16.90
C ASP A 55 -23.72 28.34 -16.55
N VAL A 56 -22.47 28.12 -16.14
CA VAL A 56 -21.95 26.86 -15.60
C VAL A 56 -20.90 27.19 -14.53
N LEU A 57 -20.94 26.51 -13.38
CA LEU A 57 -19.88 26.64 -12.38
C LEU A 57 -18.78 25.62 -12.66
N LEU A 58 -17.60 26.10 -13.06
CA LEU A 58 -16.38 25.29 -13.14
C LEU A 58 -15.58 25.52 -11.86
N LEU A 59 -15.41 24.48 -11.04
CA LEU A 59 -14.73 24.62 -9.75
C LEU A 59 -13.36 23.92 -9.76
N GLU A 60 -12.29 24.70 -9.88
CA GLU A 60 -10.92 24.21 -9.86
C GLU A 60 -10.48 23.84 -8.44
N THR A 61 -9.78 22.70 -8.32
CA THR A 61 -9.20 22.20 -7.07
C THR A 61 -7.75 22.64 -6.97
N GLN A 62 -7.40 23.33 -5.88
CA GLN A 62 -6.00 23.44 -5.51
C GLN A 62 -5.54 22.09 -4.95
N PHE A 63 -5.08 21.22 -5.84
CA PHE A 63 -4.40 19.99 -5.42
C PHE A 63 -3.13 20.39 -4.68
N HIS A 64 -2.88 19.78 -3.53
CA HIS A 64 -1.60 19.98 -2.87
C HIS A 64 -0.56 19.16 -3.63
N PRO A 65 0.38 19.77 -4.38
CA PRO A 65 1.52 19.00 -4.84
C PRO A 65 2.19 18.46 -3.58
N GLY A 66 2.58 17.19 -3.55
CA GLY A 66 3.25 16.54 -2.41
C GLY A 66 4.57 17.19 -1.96
N ARG A 67 4.88 18.40 -2.44
CA ARG A 67 6.05 19.23 -2.17
C ARG A 67 5.92 20.23 -1.02
N GLU A 68 4.71 20.59 -0.56
CA GLU A 68 4.52 21.58 0.51
C GLU A 68 3.95 21.01 1.82
N LEU A 69 4.36 19.80 2.18
CA LEU A 69 4.30 19.38 3.58
C LEU A 69 5.51 19.97 4.29
N ASP A 70 5.40 21.25 4.62
CA ASP A 70 6.28 21.91 5.58
C ASP A 70 6.07 21.16 6.92
N SER A 71 6.93 20.19 7.21
CA SER A 71 6.86 19.31 8.40
C SER A 71 6.77 20.10 9.70
N ASP A 72 7.18 21.36 9.67
CA ASP A 72 7.20 22.29 10.79
C ASP A 72 5.86 22.98 11.05
N LYS A 73 4.83 22.82 10.19
CA LYS A 73 3.55 23.57 10.29
C LYS A 73 2.30 22.73 10.57
N GLY A 74 2.42 21.42 10.82
CA GLY A 74 1.30 20.60 11.31
C GLY A 74 0.02 20.71 10.48
N ARG A 75 0.09 20.64 9.13
CA ARG A 75 -1.12 20.56 8.31
C ARG A 75 -1.87 19.27 8.62
N ILE A 76 -3.19 19.35 8.79
CA ILE A 76 -4.02 18.16 8.91
C ILE A 76 -4.18 17.60 7.51
N SER A 77 -3.70 16.38 7.32
CA SER A 77 -4.04 15.59 6.14
C SER A 77 -5.54 15.28 6.23
N GLY A 78 -6.34 15.83 5.32
CA GLY A 78 -7.80 15.73 5.38
C GLY A 78 -8.40 16.11 4.04
N GLU A 79 -8.03 15.38 2.99
CA GLU A 79 -8.57 15.58 1.66
C GLU A 79 -10.11 15.47 1.66
N LEU A 80 -10.70 14.60 2.50
CA LEU A 80 -12.15 14.57 2.69
C LEU A 80 -12.71 15.85 3.34
N VAL A 81 -11.98 16.51 4.24
CA VAL A 81 -12.38 17.82 4.80
C VAL A 81 -12.43 18.87 3.70
N ARG A 82 -11.40 18.91 2.83
CA ARG A 82 -11.39 19.78 1.65
C ARG A 82 -12.61 19.50 0.79
N GLU A 83 -12.87 18.23 0.48
CA GLU A 83 -13.98 17.87 -0.39
C GLU A 83 -15.34 18.18 0.24
N ILE A 84 -15.54 18.04 1.56
CA ILE A 84 -16.78 18.48 2.22
C ILE A 84 -17.04 19.97 1.93
N LEU A 85 -16.04 20.82 2.14
CA LEU A 85 -16.16 22.26 1.89
C LEU A 85 -16.41 22.58 0.40
N ARG A 86 -15.64 21.95 -0.50
CA ARG A 86 -15.76 22.17 -1.95
C ARG A 86 -17.08 21.69 -2.52
N GLN A 87 -17.50 20.48 -2.15
CA GLN A 87 -18.75 19.91 -2.61
C GLN A 87 -19.95 20.71 -2.09
N GLY A 88 -19.85 21.37 -0.91
CA GLY A 88 -20.85 22.35 -0.46
C GLY A 88 -21.03 23.51 -1.44
N VAL A 89 -19.96 24.02 -2.05
CA VAL A 89 -20.02 25.09 -3.08
C VAL A 89 -20.71 24.56 -4.35
N LEU A 90 -20.37 23.35 -4.79
CA LEU A 90 -20.97 22.72 -5.96
C LEU A 90 -22.46 22.44 -5.76
N ILE A 91 -22.85 21.97 -4.58
CA ILE A 91 -24.25 21.74 -4.21
C ILE A 91 -25.02 23.07 -4.17
N ALA A 92 -24.44 24.15 -3.64
CA ALA A 92 -25.07 25.48 -3.65
C ALA A 92 -25.36 25.96 -5.09
N ALA A 93 -24.40 25.78 -6.01
CA ALA A 93 -24.59 26.15 -7.41
C ALA A 93 -25.64 25.28 -8.10
N ARG A 94 -25.56 23.96 -7.90
CA ARG A 94 -26.44 23.00 -8.58
C ARG A 94 -27.88 23.10 -8.11
N ASP A 95 -28.09 23.09 -6.80
CA ASP A 95 -29.41 22.87 -6.23
C ASP A 95 -30.15 24.19 -5.95
N GLU A 96 -29.42 25.24 -5.57
CA GLU A 96 -30.03 26.54 -5.22
C GLU A 96 -30.01 27.55 -6.38
N LEU A 97 -28.96 27.52 -7.21
CA LEU A 97 -28.84 28.40 -8.39
C LEU A 97 -29.20 27.70 -9.72
N ARG A 98 -29.48 26.39 -9.69
CA ARG A 98 -29.81 25.57 -10.88
C ARG A 98 -28.76 25.67 -12.00
N LEU A 99 -27.50 25.80 -11.61
CA LEU A 99 -26.39 25.86 -12.54
C LEU A 99 -25.83 24.46 -12.77
N PRO A 100 -25.56 24.07 -14.03
CA PRO A 100 -24.65 22.98 -14.31
C PRO A 100 -23.30 23.22 -13.63
N THR A 101 -22.64 22.16 -13.21
CA THR A 101 -21.36 22.19 -12.50
C THR A 101 -20.33 21.30 -13.19
N ARG A 102 -19.06 21.67 -13.08
CA ARG A 102 -17.92 20.81 -13.42
C ARG A 102 -16.91 20.82 -12.30
N ASP A 103 -16.50 19.63 -11.90
CA ASP A 103 -15.63 19.41 -10.76
C ASP A 103 -14.26 18.90 -11.20
N ALA A 104 -13.22 19.70 -10.92
CA ALA A 104 -11.85 19.32 -11.20
C ALA A 104 -11.41 18.06 -10.43
N THR A 105 -11.96 17.81 -9.23
CA THR A 105 -11.67 16.59 -8.45
C THR A 105 -12.17 15.32 -9.18
N LEU A 106 -13.26 15.44 -9.93
CA LEU A 106 -13.79 14.37 -10.80
C LEU A 106 -13.15 14.35 -12.19
N ARG A 107 -12.11 15.16 -12.43
CA ARG A 107 -11.39 15.28 -13.71
C ARG A 107 -12.28 15.65 -14.90
N GLU A 108 -13.35 16.38 -14.64
CA GLU A 108 -14.26 16.86 -15.68
C GLU A 108 -13.57 17.89 -16.60
N PRO A 109 -13.92 17.93 -17.89
CA PRO A 109 -13.29 18.84 -18.85
C PRO A 109 -13.70 20.29 -18.60
N PHE A 110 -12.72 21.19 -18.45
CA PHE A 110 -12.94 22.65 -18.37
C PHE A 110 -12.73 23.31 -19.72
N VAL A 111 -13.28 22.68 -20.75
CA VAL A 111 -13.28 23.17 -22.13
C VAL A 111 -14.70 23.18 -22.67
N ASP A 112 -14.97 24.11 -23.58
CA ASP A 112 -16.23 24.13 -24.32
C ASP A 112 -16.29 23.05 -25.41
N GLN A 113 -17.38 23.01 -26.17
CA GLN A 113 -17.58 22.05 -27.25
C GLN A 113 -16.51 22.15 -28.35
N ASP A 114 -16.04 23.38 -28.61
CA ASP A 114 -15.03 23.69 -29.63
C ASP A 114 -13.59 23.40 -29.14
N GLY A 115 -13.43 23.09 -27.86
CA GLY A 115 -12.15 22.77 -27.22
C GLY A 115 -11.41 23.98 -26.65
N ASN A 116 -12.05 25.15 -26.58
CA ASN A 116 -11.47 26.34 -25.96
C ASN A 116 -11.46 26.17 -24.44
N LYS A 117 -10.36 26.58 -23.79
CA LYS A 117 -10.25 26.57 -22.33
C LYS A 117 -11.20 27.61 -21.73
N LEU A 118 -11.86 27.22 -20.65
CA LEU A 118 -12.76 28.09 -19.90
C LEU A 118 -12.14 28.45 -18.56
N GLN A 119 -12.49 29.62 -18.06
CA GLN A 119 -11.95 30.13 -16.81
C GLN A 119 -12.75 29.61 -15.60
N PRO A 120 -12.11 28.88 -14.67
CA PRO A 120 -12.80 28.36 -13.49
C PRO A 120 -12.79 29.33 -12.32
N LEU A 121 -13.68 29.05 -11.36
CA LEU A 121 -13.58 29.55 -9.99
C LEU A 121 -12.65 28.61 -9.21
N GLU A 122 -11.64 29.14 -8.54
CA GLU A 122 -10.70 28.36 -7.74
C GLU A 122 -11.17 28.32 -6.28
N ALA A 123 -11.37 27.12 -5.75
CA ALA A 123 -11.64 26.91 -4.32
C ALA A 123 -10.39 26.36 -3.62
N THR A 124 -9.77 27.22 -2.80
CA THR A 124 -8.61 26.91 -1.97
C THR A 124 -9.04 26.62 -0.55
N THR A 125 -8.63 25.47 -0.01
CA THR A 125 -8.85 25.11 1.39
C THR A 125 -7.54 25.11 2.17
N VAL A 126 -7.57 25.63 3.40
CA VAL A 126 -6.43 25.58 4.32
C VAL A 126 -6.87 24.85 5.58
N ALA A 127 -6.28 23.68 5.83
CA ALA A 127 -6.48 22.90 7.04
C ALA A 127 -5.15 22.78 7.81
N ARG A 128 -5.08 23.36 9.00
CA ARG A 128 -3.91 23.32 9.89
C ARG A 128 -4.32 22.87 11.28
N LEU A 129 -3.44 22.13 11.94
CA LEU A 129 -3.67 21.65 13.29
C LEU A 129 -3.77 22.84 14.24
N ASN A 130 -4.82 22.86 15.06
CA ASN A 130 -5.17 23.92 16.00
C ASN A 130 -5.51 25.29 15.38
N GLU A 131 -5.77 25.36 14.07
CA GLU A 131 -6.30 26.56 13.41
C GLU A 131 -7.70 26.26 12.83
N PRO A 132 -8.57 27.26 12.69
CA PRO A 132 -9.83 27.10 11.96
C PRO A 132 -9.59 26.63 10.53
N LEU A 133 -10.46 25.75 10.04
CA LEU A 133 -10.50 25.35 8.63
C LEU A 133 -10.92 26.54 7.79
N GLN A 134 -10.17 26.88 6.75
CA GLN A 134 -10.49 28.00 5.88
C GLN A 134 -10.84 27.51 4.48
N ILE A 135 -11.85 28.12 3.87
CA ILE A 135 -12.12 28.01 2.44
C ILE A 135 -12.13 29.41 1.83
N ARG A 136 -11.50 29.53 0.67
CA ARG A 136 -11.44 30.76 -0.12
C ARG A 136 -11.90 30.47 -1.54
N LEU A 137 -12.80 31.30 -2.04
CA LEU A 137 -13.20 31.33 -3.44
C LEU A 137 -12.47 32.49 -4.11
N THR A 138 -11.70 32.17 -5.13
CA THR A 138 -10.90 33.15 -5.87
C THR A 138 -11.15 33.01 -7.35
N ARG A 139 -11.12 34.13 -8.07
CA ARG A 139 -11.12 34.16 -9.52
C ARG A 139 -9.82 34.77 -10.01
N ARG A 140 -9.22 34.13 -11.00
CA ARG A 140 -8.05 34.66 -11.69
C ARG A 140 -8.52 35.68 -12.73
N ASP A 141 -7.79 36.78 -12.93
CA ASP A 141 -7.96 37.71 -14.05
C ASP A 141 -6.56 38.03 -14.60
N GLY A 142 -6.21 37.38 -15.72
CA GLY A 142 -4.83 37.30 -16.20
C GLY A 142 -3.89 36.69 -15.15
N ARG A 143 -2.97 37.50 -14.61
CA ARG A 143 -2.02 37.09 -13.55
C ARG A 143 -2.48 37.46 -12.14
N GLU A 144 -3.55 38.24 -11.98
CA GLU A 144 -4.07 38.64 -10.68
C GLU A 144 -5.08 37.61 -10.15
N GLN A 145 -5.06 37.35 -8.85
CA GLN A 145 -6.01 36.48 -8.18
C GLN A 145 -6.86 37.32 -7.23
N HIS A 146 -8.16 37.39 -7.48
CA HIS A 146 -9.10 38.16 -6.67
C HIS A 146 -9.86 37.24 -5.73
N GLU A 147 -9.78 37.50 -4.42
CA GLU A 147 -10.60 36.84 -3.41
C GLU A 147 -12.03 37.36 -3.49
N ILE A 148 -12.97 36.46 -3.79
CA ILE A 148 -14.40 36.78 -3.87
C ILE A 148 -15.05 36.57 -2.51
N TRP A 149 -14.65 35.49 -1.82
CA TRP A 149 -15.24 35.10 -0.56
C TRP A 149 -14.29 34.22 0.26
N LYS A 150 -14.42 34.30 1.57
CA LYS A 150 -13.69 33.49 2.55
C LYS A 150 -14.62 33.12 3.71
N ALA A 151 -14.51 31.88 4.19
CA ALA A 151 -15.04 31.47 5.48
C ALA A 151 -14.00 30.73 6.32
N GLU A 152 -14.26 30.70 7.62
CA GLU A 152 -13.51 29.96 8.62
C GLU A 152 -14.48 29.11 9.44
N TYR A 153 -14.17 27.83 9.62
CA TYR A 153 -14.93 26.88 10.42
C TYR A 153 -14.08 26.45 11.60
N GLU A 154 -14.65 26.51 12.80
CA GLU A 154 -13.96 25.98 13.98
C GLU A 154 -13.76 24.47 13.83
N GLN A 155 -12.53 24.02 14.10
CA GLN A 155 -12.20 22.61 14.01
C GLN A 155 -12.16 22.00 15.41
N LYS A 156 -12.96 20.95 15.63
CA LYS A 156 -12.72 20.03 16.74
C LYS A 156 -11.75 18.95 16.29
N HIS A 157 -10.65 18.80 17.02
CA HIS A 157 -9.68 17.74 16.77
C HIS A 157 -10.12 16.43 17.42
N GLY A 158 -9.83 15.30 16.76
CA GLY A 158 -10.03 13.94 17.28
C GLY A 158 -10.97 13.10 16.40
N GLY A 159 -10.38 12.17 15.64
CA GLY A 159 -11.11 11.13 14.91
C GLY A 159 -12.15 11.66 13.91
N TYR A 160 -13.27 10.95 13.78
CA TYR A 160 -14.32 11.31 12.82
C TYR A 160 -15.09 12.59 13.13
N ARG A 161 -14.93 13.16 14.34
CA ARG A 161 -15.71 14.34 14.77
C ARG A 161 -15.44 15.56 13.90
N VAL A 162 -14.25 15.63 13.29
CA VAL A 162 -13.93 16.64 12.29
C VAL A 162 -14.94 16.66 11.13
N TYR A 163 -15.52 15.51 10.79
CA TYR A 163 -16.55 15.41 9.75
C TYR A 163 -17.93 15.70 10.31
N THR A 164 -18.34 14.98 11.38
CA THR A 164 -19.71 15.07 11.90
C THR A 164 -20.07 16.45 12.45
N ASP A 165 -19.08 17.23 12.91
CA ASP A 165 -19.30 18.62 13.32
C ASP A 165 -19.32 19.59 12.12
N LEU A 166 -18.56 19.29 11.06
CA LEU A 166 -18.41 20.18 9.90
C LEU A 166 -19.57 20.05 8.91
N ILE A 167 -20.04 18.82 8.66
CA ILE A 167 -21.07 18.52 7.65
C ILE A 167 -22.35 19.35 7.87
N PRO A 168 -22.93 19.44 9.08
CA PRO A 168 -24.13 20.26 9.31
C PRO A 168 -23.92 21.75 9.03
N LEU A 169 -22.73 22.28 9.31
CA LEU A 169 -22.40 23.68 9.06
C LEU A 169 -22.31 23.96 7.55
N VAL A 170 -21.60 23.10 6.83
CA VAL A 170 -21.40 23.25 5.38
C VAL A 170 -22.70 23.00 4.60
N GLU A 171 -23.52 22.04 5.04
CA GLU A 171 -24.86 21.84 4.49
C GLU A 171 -25.70 23.11 4.64
N ALA A 172 -25.78 23.69 5.85
CA ALA A 172 -26.56 24.90 6.08
C ALA A 172 -26.05 26.09 5.24
N ASP A 173 -24.72 26.25 5.15
CA ASP A 173 -24.10 27.29 4.33
C ASP A 173 -24.34 27.08 2.83
N SER A 174 -24.44 25.82 2.37
CA SER A 174 -24.73 25.49 0.96
C SER A 174 -26.11 25.97 0.51
N ARG A 175 -27.06 26.15 1.44
CA ARG A 175 -28.39 26.72 1.17
C ARG A 175 -28.44 28.25 1.27
N THR A 176 -27.40 28.87 1.85
CA THR A 176 -27.43 30.29 2.23
C THR A 176 -26.14 31.02 1.86
N VAL A 177 -25.13 31.01 2.73
CA VAL A 177 -23.91 31.84 2.62
C VAL A 177 -23.14 31.57 1.33
N LEU A 178 -23.07 30.31 0.90
CA LEU A 178 -22.37 29.94 -0.35
C LEU A 178 -23.13 30.39 -1.59
N VAL A 179 -24.46 30.42 -1.55
CA VAL A 179 -25.30 30.99 -2.62
C VAL A 179 -24.99 32.47 -2.81
N ASP A 180 -24.91 33.23 -1.71
CA ASP A 180 -24.56 34.64 -1.75
C ASP A 180 -23.12 34.87 -2.24
N ALA A 181 -22.19 34.00 -1.85
CA ALA A 181 -20.81 34.05 -2.34
C ALA A 181 -20.74 33.83 -3.86
N LEU A 182 -21.49 32.87 -4.39
CA LEU A 182 -21.58 32.59 -5.83
C LEU A 182 -22.24 33.75 -6.60
N ARG A 183 -23.30 34.36 -6.06
CA ARG A 183 -23.90 35.56 -6.63
C ARG A 183 -22.92 36.73 -6.71
N ARG A 184 -22.09 36.94 -5.67
CA ARG A 184 -21.00 37.94 -5.70
C ARG A 184 -19.92 37.61 -6.73
N ALA A 185 -19.71 36.34 -7.03
CA ALA A 185 -18.81 35.90 -8.09
C ALA A 185 -19.38 36.14 -9.50
N GLY A 186 -20.68 36.45 -9.63
CA GLY A 186 -21.38 36.71 -10.88
C GLY A 186 -22.31 35.57 -11.34
N TYR A 187 -22.42 34.49 -10.56
CA TYR A 187 -23.28 33.35 -10.90
C TYR A 187 -24.74 33.61 -10.52
N GLY A 188 -25.68 33.18 -11.35
CA GLY A 188 -27.12 33.30 -11.08
C GLY A 188 -27.67 34.75 -11.07
N VAL A 189 -26.90 35.71 -11.58
CA VAL A 189 -27.38 37.09 -11.82
C VAL A 189 -27.89 37.14 -13.26
N GLU A 190 -29.21 37.24 -13.46
CA GLU A 190 -29.75 37.45 -14.80
C GLU A 190 -29.14 38.72 -15.40
N SER A 191 -28.58 38.58 -16.60
CA SER A 191 -27.97 39.68 -17.33
C SER A 191 -29.02 40.74 -17.68
N GLY A 192 -29.16 41.76 -16.82
CA GLY A 192 -29.66 43.08 -17.21
C GLY A 192 -31.18 43.27 -17.41
N THR A 193 -32.03 42.36 -16.94
CA THR A 193 -33.47 42.66 -16.78
C THR A 193 -33.85 42.57 -15.32
N GLU A 194 -34.45 43.64 -14.78
CA GLU A 194 -35.15 43.66 -13.50
C GLU A 194 -36.38 42.73 -13.56
N GLY A 195 -36.16 41.42 -13.73
CA GLY A 195 -37.14 40.38 -13.50
C GLY A 195 -37.15 40.06 -12.02
N GLU A 196 -38.33 40.08 -11.41
CA GLU A 196 -38.52 39.76 -10.00
C GLU A 196 -37.86 38.41 -9.66
N PRO A 197 -37.13 38.31 -8.52
CA PRO A 197 -36.58 37.04 -8.07
C PRO A 197 -37.72 36.02 -8.01
N THR A 198 -37.57 34.91 -8.75
CA THR A 198 -38.45 33.75 -8.59
C THR A 198 -38.56 33.46 -7.09
N PRO A 199 -39.77 33.43 -6.50
CA PRO A 199 -39.90 33.30 -5.07
C PRO A 199 -39.12 32.07 -4.60
N LEU A 200 -38.21 32.27 -3.64
CA LEU A 200 -37.86 31.20 -2.71
C LEU A 200 -39.18 30.56 -2.29
N ALA A 201 -39.28 29.24 -2.43
CA ALA A 201 -40.34 28.50 -1.76
C ALA A 201 -40.44 29.06 -0.34
N SER A 202 -41.62 29.58 0.00
CA SER A 202 -41.88 30.29 1.25
C SER A 202 -41.29 29.54 2.44
N ASP A 203 -40.77 30.29 3.43
CA ASP A 203 -40.39 29.77 4.76
C ASP A 203 -41.54 29.05 5.50
N GLU A 204 -42.75 29.07 4.93
CA GLU A 204 -43.81 28.13 5.25
C GLU A 204 -43.46 26.78 4.60
N GLY A 205 -42.74 25.93 5.33
CA GLY A 205 -42.62 24.52 4.99
C GLY A 205 -44.00 23.95 4.66
N PRO A 206 -44.11 22.97 3.73
CA PRO A 206 -45.39 22.55 3.18
C PRO A 206 -46.38 22.23 4.30
N GLU A 207 -47.36 23.11 4.49
CA GLU A 207 -48.48 22.88 5.39
C GLU A 207 -49.20 21.62 4.91
N SER A 208 -48.98 20.52 5.63
CA SER A 208 -49.83 19.32 5.62
C SER A 208 -50.28 18.81 4.24
N GLY A 209 -49.50 17.88 3.67
CA GLY A 209 -50.09 16.65 3.12
C GLY A 209 -50.49 16.59 1.64
N GLU A 210 -50.23 17.61 0.80
CA GLU A 210 -50.57 17.54 -0.63
C GLU A 210 -49.38 17.63 -1.61
N ALA A 211 -48.13 17.75 -1.12
CA ALA A 211 -46.92 17.69 -1.96
C ALA A 211 -46.38 16.26 -2.20
N ASP A 212 -47.01 15.23 -1.60
CA ASP A 212 -46.61 13.82 -1.69
C ASP A 212 -47.07 13.17 -3.02
N VAL A 213 -47.09 13.92 -4.13
CA VAL A 213 -47.03 13.32 -5.47
C VAL A 213 -45.56 13.00 -5.76
N ALA A 214 -44.97 12.22 -4.84
CA ALA A 214 -43.63 11.69 -4.96
C ALA A 214 -43.57 10.80 -6.19
N ALA A 215 -42.71 11.13 -7.15
CA ALA A 215 -42.30 10.16 -8.14
C ALA A 215 -41.51 9.09 -7.38
N GLU A 216 -42.16 7.97 -7.05
CA GLU A 216 -41.50 6.78 -6.51
C GLU A 216 -40.23 6.51 -7.33
N ILE A 217 -39.14 6.12 -6.66
CA ILE A 217 -37.92 5.73 -7.37
C ILE A 217 -38.30 4.61 -8.35
N PRO A 218 -38.11 4.81 -9.67
CA PRO A 218 -38.46 3.82 -10.67
C PRO A 218 -37.82 2.48 -10.33
N GLU A 219 -38.52 1.38 -10.60
CA GLU A 219 -38.04 0.03 -10.30
C GLU A 219 -36.65 -0.21 -10.92
N GLU A 220 -36.42 0.31 -12.14
CA GLU A 220 -35.14 0.23 -12.82
C GLU A 220 -34.02 0.92 -12.04
N ILE A 221 -34.28 2.10 -11.46
CA ILE A 221 -33.30 2.83 -10.64
C ILE A 221 -33.08 2.14 -9.29
N ARG A 222 -34.15 1.58 -8.68
CA ARG A 222 -34.03 0.79 -7.44
C ARG A 222 -33.15 -0.43 -7.65
N GLN A 223 -33.28 -1.12 -8.79
CA GLN A 223 -32.42 -2.24 -9.16
C GLN A 223 -30.98 -1.78 -9.43
N GLN A 224 -30.80 -0.67 -10.15
CA GLN A 224 -29.46 -0.12 -10.42
C GLN A 224 -28.69 0.22 -9.14
N LEU A 225 -29.38 0.76 -8.12
CA LEU A 225 -28.76 1.07 -6.82
C LEU A 225 -28.21 -0.17 -6.11
N LEU A 226 -28.69 -1.38 -6.42
CA LEU A 226 -28.20 -2.64 -5.84
C LEU A 226 -27.05 -3.28 -6.66
N VAL A 227 -26.76 -2.77 -7.86
CA VAL A 227 -25.68 -3.29 -8.71
C VAL A 227 -24.37 -2.56 -8.39
N MET A 228 -23.35 -3.30 -7.93
CA MET A 228 -22.07 -2.72 -7.50
C MET A 228 -21.12 -2.40 -8.67
N HIS A 229 -21.57 -1.58 -9.62
CA HIS A 229 -20.77 -1.12 -10.75
C HIS A 229 -20.92 0.40 -10.94
N VAL A 230 -19.88 1.08 -11.42
CA VAL A 230 -19.88 2.56 -11.50
C VAL A 230 -20.97 3.11 -12.44
N ALA A 231 -21.27 2.41 -13.54
CA ALA A 231 -22.28 2.85 -14.53
C ALA A 231 -23.73 2.89 -14.00
N PRO A 232 -24.29 1.83 -13.37
CA PRO A 232 -25.63 1.90 -12.80
C PRO A 232 -25.72 2.89 -11.63
N GLN A 233 -24.67 3.03 -10.80
CA GLN A 233 -24.65 4.03 -9.74
C GLN A 233 -24.61 5.46 -10.32
N PHE A 234 -23.83 5.69 -11.38
CA PHE A 234 -23.84 6.94 -12.15
C PHE A 234 -25.23 7.27 -12.71
N ALA A 235 -25.92 6.28 -13.29
CA ALA A 235 -27.27 6.46 -13.81
C ALA A 235 -28.28 6.85 -12.71
N ALA A 236 -28.21 6.19 -11.55
CA ALA A 236 -29.07 6.46 -10.42
C ALA A 236 -28.89 7.89 -9.87
N VAL A 237 -27.64 8.36 -9.70
CA VAL A 237 -27.40 9.74 -9.25
C VAL A 237 -27.80 10.76 -10.31
N ARG A 238 -27.60 10.45 -11.60
CA ARG A 238 -27.99 11.34 -12.70
C ARG A 238 -29.50 11.47 -12.84
N TRP A 239 -30.24 10.38 -12.65
CA TRP A 239 -31.69 10.41 -12.53
C TRP A 239 -32.13 11.29 -11.37
N ALA A 240 -31.54 11.12 -10.18
CA ALA A 240 -31.95 11.85 -8.99
C ALA A 240 -31.69 13.36 -9.10
N HIS A 241 -30.57 13.79 -9.71
CA HIS A 241 -30.34 15.20 -10.03
C HIS A 241 -31.33 15.74 -11.05
N GLY A 242 -31.70 14.94 -12.06
CA GLY A 242 -32.75 15.30 -13.02
C GLY A 242 -34.08 15.57 -12.32
N VAL A 243 -34.49 14.68 -11.41
CA VAL A 243 -35.70 14.88 -10.59
C VAL A 243 -35.59 16.16 -9.75
N ASN A 244 -34.45 16.40 -9.10
CA ASN A 244 -34.25 17.63 -8.32
C ASN A 244 -34.34 18.90 -9.17
N ALA A 245 -33.83 18.88 -10.40
CA ALA A 245 -33.88 20.01 -11.31
C ALA A 245 -35.31 20.30 -11.80
N GLU A 246 -36.11 19.25 -12.07
CA GLU A 246 -37.48 19.36 -12.59
C GLU A 246 -38.52 19.64 -11.49
N HIS A 247 -38.38 19.00 -10.33
CA HIS A 247 -39.41 18.93 -9.29
C HIS A 247 -38.97 19.47 -7.93
N GLY A 248 -37.71 19.88 -7.78
CA GLY A 248 -37.13 20.18 -6.48
C GLY A 248 -36.76 18.90 -5.71
N GLN A 249 -36.19 19.09 -4.53
CA GLN A 249 -35.72 17.98 -3.71
C GLN A 249 -36.89 17.20 -3.11
N THR A 250 -36.83 15.87 -3.23
CA THR A 250 -37.80 14.93 -2.66
C THR A 250 -37.08 13.94 -1.75
N THR A 251 -37.82 13.24 -0.89
CA THR A 251 -37.25 12.18 -0.05
C THR A 251 -36.63 11.06 -0.89
N GLU A 252 -37.28 10.71 -2.01
CA GLU A 252 -36.88 9.67 -2.96
C GLU A 252 -35.60 10.03 -3.72
N SER A 253 -35.54 11.25 -4.27
CA SER A 253 -34.35 11.72 -4.99
C SER A 253 -33.15 11.88 -4.05
N LEU A 254 -33.35 12.43 -2.84
CA LEU A 254 -32.29 12.50 -1.83
C LEU A 254 -31.84 11.11 -1.38
N SER A 255 -32.76 10.17 -1.18
CA SER A 255 -32.44 8.76 -0.87
C SER A 255 -31.57 8.11 -1.95
N ALA A 256 -31.88 8.35 -3.23
CA ALA A 256 -31.08 7.85 -4.34
C ALA A 256 -29.69 8.52 -4.42
N LEU A 257 -29.60 9.83 -4.16
CA LEU A 257 -28.32 10.55 -4.13
C LEU A 257 -27.41 10.06 -3.01
N VAL A 258 -27.95 9.86 -1.80
CA VAL A 258 -27.19 9.35 -0.66
C VAL A 258 -26.60 7.98 -0.96
N ARG A 259 -27.43 7.05 -1.43
CA ARG A 259 -27.00 5.68 -1.73
C ARG A 259 -26.05 5.62 -2.93
N GLY A 260 -26.41 6.26 -4.03
CA GLY A 260 -25.62 6.26 -5.26
C GLY A 260 -24.23 6.86 -5.05
N TYR A 261 -24.12 8.00 -4.35
CA TYR A 261 -22.81 8.58 -4.05
C TYR A 261 -22.03 7.78 -3.00
N ALA A 262 -22.68 7.16 -2.01
CA ALA A 262 -22.00 6.27 -1.08
C ALA A 262 -21.41 5.04 -1.78
N HIS A 263 -22.14 4.45 -2.74
CA HIS A 263 -21.64 3.35 -3.55
C HIS A 263 -20.52 3.77 -4.49
N LEU A 264 -20.65 4.92 -5.18
CA LEU A 264 -19.56 5.45 -6.02
C LEU A 264 -18.31 5.73 -5.19
N ALA A 265 -18.46 6.27 -3.98
CA ALA A 265 -17.35 6.46 -3.05
C ALA A 265 -16.60 5.16 -2.74
N MET A 266 -17.36 4.09 -2.46
CA MET A 266 -16.80 2.77 -2.17
C MET A 266 -16.11 2.16 -3.40
N LEU A 267 -16.79 2.14 -4.55
CA LEU A 267 -16.31 1.54 -5.81
C LEU A 267 -15.07 2.24 -6.39
N THR A 268 -14.87 3.52 -6.07
CA THR A 268 -13.75 4.32 -6.60
C THR A 268 -12.63 4.50 -5.58
N GLU A 269 -12.68 3.81 -4.44
CA GLU A 269 -11.70 4.01 -3.36
C GLU A 269 -10.29 3.55 -3.73
N GLY A 270 -10.18 2.57 -4.65
CA GLY A 270 -8.91 2.12 -5.23
C GLY A 270 -8.35 3.00 -6.35
N TYR A 271 -9.06 4.05 -6.79
CA TYR A 271 -8.61 4.90 -7.92
C TYR A 271 -7.42 5.77 -7.53
N TRP A 272 -6.54 6.08 -8.48
CA TRP A 272 -5.30 6.84 -8.21
C TRP A 272 -5.55 8.36 -8.24
N ASN A 273 -6.70 8.79 -7.71
CA ASN A 273 -7.15 10.18 -7.64
C ASN A 273 -8.15 10.37 -6.48
N SER A 274 -8.68 11.58 -6.33
CA SER A 274 -9.53 11.96 -5.19
C SER A 274 -11.04 11.86 -5.46
N MET A 275 -11.48 11.14 -6.50
CA MET A 275 -12.91 10.95 -6.82
C MET A 275 -13.70 10.36 -5.66
N SER A 276 -13.15 9.33 -5.01
CA SER A 276 -13.82 8.68 -3.87
C SER A 276 -14.16 9.67 -2.76
N ARG A 277 -13.27 10.63 -2.47
CA ARG A 277 -13.49 11.67 -1.44
C ARG A 277 -14.56 12.66 -1.84
N ALA A 278 -14.62 13.06 -3.11
CA ALA A 278 -15.71 13.90 -3.62
C ALA A 278 -17.06 13.19 -3.48
N TYR A 279 -17.14 11.90 -3.80
CA TYR A 279 -18.36 11.12 -3.63
C TYR A 279 -18.73 10.90 -2.15
N LYS A 280 -17.76 10.64 -1.26
CA LYS A 280 -17.97 10.57 0.19
C LYS A 280 -18.58 11.88 0.71
N ALA A 281 -18.00 13.01 0.34
CA ALA A 281 -18.49 14.34 0.71
C ALA A 281 -19.92 14.58 0.21
N ARG A 282 -20.22 14.25 -1.06
CA ARG A 282 -21.58 14.38 -1.61
C ARG A 282 -22.58 13.49 -0.87
N ALA A 283 -22.26 12.23 -0.61
CA ALA A 283 -23.13 11.31 0.12
C ALA A 283 -23.48 11.85 1.51
N LEU A 284 -22.47 12.34 2.24
CA LEU A 284 -22.63 12.89 3.59
C LEU A 284 -23.44 14.20 3.59
N LEU A 285 -23.16 15.12 2.67
CA LEU A 285 -23.88 16.40 2.57
C LEU A 285 -25.35 16.19 2.15
N TYR A 286 -25.62 15.30 1.20
CA TYR A 286 -27.00 14.99 0.80
C TYR A 286 -27.76 14.26 1.92
N ALA A 287 -27.08 13.42 2.71
CA ALA A 287 -27.71 12.77 3.86
C ALA A 287 -28.07 13.79 4.95
N GLU A 288 -27.18 14.74 5.24
CA GLU A 288 -27.47 15.81 6.19
C GLU A 288 -28.56 16.75 5.67
N ARG A 289 -28.56 17.05 4.37
CA ARG A 289 -29.62 17.82 3.72
C ARG A 289 -30.98 17.14 3.83
N MET A 290 -31.03 15.82 3.69
CA MET A 290 -32.24 15.03 3.92
C MET A 290 -32.72 15.13 5.36
N VAL A 291 -31.82 15.07 6.35
CA VAL A 291 -32.17 15.27 7.77
C VAL A 291 -32.64 16.70 8.04
N ALA A 292 -32.00 17.71 7.45
CA ALA A 292 -32.38 19.10 7.61
C ALA A 292 -33.76 19.39 6.99
N ALA A 293 -34.08 18.80 5.84
CA ALA A 293 -35.38 18.92 5.19
C ALA A 293 -36.49 18.13 5.92
N TYR A 294 -36.14 17.01 6.56
CA TYR A 294 -37.09 16.09 7.20
C TYR A 294 -36.63 15.64 8.61
N PRO A 295 -36.54 16.55 9.60
CA PRO A 295 -35.88 16.31 10.90
C PRO A 295 -36.58 15.27 11.80
N ASP A 296 -37.87 15.02 11.55
CA ASP A 296 -38.67 14.02 12.27
C ASP A 296 -38.86 12.72 11.49
N SER A 297 -38.23 12.59 10.32
CA SER A 297 -38.27 11.38 9.51
C SER A 297 -37.21 10.37 9.97
N SER A 298 -37.66 9.19 10.42
CA SER A 298 -36.76 8.07 10.70
C SER A 298 -36.00 7.65 9.44
N GLN A 299 -36.62 7.74 8.25
CA GLN A 299 -35.98 7.46 6.97
C GLN A 299 -34.77 8.37 6.71
N ALA A 300 -34.86 9.66 7.04
CA ALA A 300 -33.74 10.58 6.87
C ALA A 300 -32.57 10.20 7.80
N ALA A 301 -32.85 9.89 9.06
CA ALA A 301 -31.84 9.43 10.02
C ALA A 301 -31.18 8.11 9.57
N TRP A 302 -31.95 7.14 9.05
CA TRP A 302 -31.43 5.90 8.49
C TRP A 302 -30.49 6.14 7.30
N HIS A 303 -30.81 7.06 6.40
CA HIS A 303 -29.93 7.39 5.27
C HIS A 303 -28.65 8.08 5.72
N ARG A 304 -28.68 8.87 6.80
CA ARG A 304 -27.48 9.43 7.41
C ARG A 304 -26.61 8.35 8.07
N ALA A 305 -27.20 7.44 8.83
CA ALA A 305 -26.49 6.28 9.37
C ALA A 305 -25.85 5.44 8.24
N TYR A 306 -26.57 5.26 7.14
CA TYR A 306 -26.09 4.55 5.96
C TYR A 306 -24.89 5.22 5.30
N ALA A 307 -24.98 6.52 5.03
CA ALA A 307 -23.86 7.28 4.46
C ALA A 307 -22.62 7.19 5.36
N LEU A 308 -22.80 7.38 6.68
CA LEU A 308 -21.71 7.25 7.65
C LEU A 308 -21.09 5.84 7.62
N ALA A 309 -21.90 4.78 7.56
CA ALA A 309 -21.43 3.41 7.53
C ALA A 309 -20.62 3.10 6.27
N ILE A 310 -21.18 3.35 5.09
CA ILE A 310 -20.54 3.02 3.80
C ILE A 310 -19.28 3.85 3.55
N VAL A 311 -19.25 5.11 4.00
CA VAL A 311 -18.05 5.96 3.93
C VAL A 311 -16.93 5.50 4.88
N GLY A 312 -17.25 4.63 5.86
CA GLY A 312 -16.30 4.07 6.81
C GLY A 312 -16.21 4.85 8.13
N ILE A 313 -17.23 5.62 8.49
CA ILE A 313 -17.34 6.35 9.77
C ILE A 313 -18.20 5.52 10.74
N HIS A 314 -17.79 4.27 10.98
CA HIS A 314 -18.58 3.26 11.65
C HIS A 314 -19.00 3.65 13.09
N GLY A 315 -18.11 4.31 13.84
CA GLY A 315 -18.41 4.78 15.19
C GLY A 315 -19.55 5.80 15.22
N ALA A 316 -19.62 6.69 14.23
CA ALA A 316 -20.73 7.64 14.09
C ALA A 316 -22.01 6.94 13.62
N ALA A 317 -21.89 6.01 12.66
CA ALA A 317 -23.04 5.25 12.17
C ALA A 317 -23.73 4.45 13.28
N LEU A 318 -22.95 3.76 14.12
CA LEU A 318 -23.47 3.02 15.28
C LEU A 318 -24.13 3.93 16.32
N ALA A 319 -23.58 5.14 16.53
CA ALA A 319 -24.20 6.13 17.41
C ALA A 319 -25.54 6.65 16.85
N GLU A 320 -25.61 6.86 15.53
CA GLU A 320 -26.83 7.27 14.83
C GLU A 320 -27.92 6.18 14.93
N LEU A 321 -27.57 4.92 14.66
CA LEU A 321 -28.47 3.78 14.81
C LEU A 321 -29.05 3.66 16.23
N LYS A 322 -28.20 3.85 17.24
CA LYS A 322 -28.64 3.88 18.62
C LYS A 322 -29.62 5.04 18.88
N GLY A 323 -29.34 6.22 18.33
CA GLY A 323 -30.23 7.38 18.42
C GLY A 323 -31.59 7.16 17.74
N ILE A 324 -31.60 6.44 16.62
CA ILE A 324 -32.84 6.03 15.93
C ILE A 324 -33.68 5.13 16.84
N ALA A 325 -33.07 4.07 17.41
CA ALA A 325 -33.76 3.15 18.32
C ALA A 325 -34.29 3.86 19.58
N GLU A 326 -33.55 4.83 20.12
CA GLU A 326 -33.98 5.63 21.27
C GLU A 326 -35.12 6.62 20.93
N LYS A 327 -35.10 7.24 19.74
CA LYS A 327 -36.10 8.25 19.32
C LYS A 327 -37.40 7.63 18.80
N PHE A 328 -37.31 6.52 18.07
CA PHE A 328 -38.45 5.92 17.35
C PHE A 328 -38.86 4.53 17.89
N GLY A 329 -38.09 3.94 18.81
CA GLY A 329 -38.37 2.62 19.41
C GLY A 329 -37.69 1.45 18.69
N GLU A 330 -37.47 0.34 19.42
CA GLU A 330 -36.86 -0.90 18.90
C GLU A 330 -37.84 -1.74 18.05
N ASP A 331 -39.15 -1.63 18.34
CA ASP A 331 -40.23 -2.46 17.76
C ASP A 331 -41.06 -1.76 16.67
N GLU A 332 -40.80 -0.48 16.37
CA GLU A 332 -41.47 0.18 15.25
C GLU A 332 -40.71 -0.24 13.98
N PRO A 333 -41.25 -1.18 13.16
CA PRO A 333 -40.61 -1.50 11.89
C PRO A 333 -40.50 -0.17 11.14
N PRO A 334 -39.40 0.05 10.38
CA PRO A 334 -39.35 1.23 9.54
C PRO A 334 -40.62 1.24 8.71
N ALA A 335 -41.51 2.22 8.92
CA ALA A 335 -42.72 2.40 8.14
C ALA A 335 -42.36 2.15 6.69
N ASP A 336 -43.02 1.20 5.99
CA ASP A 336 -42.89 0.61 4.63
C ASP A 336 -42.02 1.32 3.53
N ARG A 337 -41.01 2.09 3.90
CA ARG A 337 -40.35 3.19 3.17
C ARG A 337 -38.83 3.23 3.42
N VAL A 338 -38.28 2.50 4.41
CA VAL A 338 -36.81 2.37 4.56
C VAL A 338 -36.31 1.18 3.73
N PRO A 339 -35.34 1.36 2.81
CA PRO A 339 -34.86 0.28 1.96
C PRO A 339 -34.24 -0.88 2.75
N GLY A 340 -34.44 -2.12 2.27
CA GLY A 340 -33.87 -3.33 2.90
C GLY A 340 -32.35 -3.29 3.07
N CYS A 341 -31.62 -2.58 2.21
CA CYS A 341 -30.16 -2.42 2.33
C CYS A 341 -29.69 -1.76 3.64
N MET A 342 -30.57 -1.10 4.39
CA MET A 342 -30.23 -0.52 5.69
C MET A 342 -29.95 -1.59 6.76
N THR A 343 -30.45 -2.82 6.61
CA THR A 343 -30.15 -3.90 7.57
C THR A 343 -28.68 -4.34 7.54
N LEU A 344 -27.95 -4.01 6.47
CA LEU A 344 -26.56 -4.42 6.27
C LEU A 344 -25.55 -3.53 7.03
N ILE A 345 -25.93 -2.33 7.45
CA ILE A 345 -24.94 -1.34 7.93
C ILE A 345 -24.43 -1.61 9.35
N GLU A 346 -25.27 -2.15 10.24
CA GLU A 346 -24.79 -2.54 11.58
C GLU A 346 -23.81 -3.71 11.52
N PRO A 347 -24.12 -4.85 10.84
CA PRO A 347 -23.15 -5.93 10.65
C PRO A 347 -21.86 -5.45 9.99
N CYS A 348 -21.95 -4.59 8.96
CA CYS A 348 -20.79 -3.99 8.31
C CYS A 348 -19.92 -3.19 9.30
N CYS A 349 -20.52 -2.32 10.12
CA CYS A 349 -19.79 -1.51 11.11
C CYS A 349 -19.16 -2.35 12.23
N ARG A 350 -19.69 -3.55 12.47
CA ARG A 350 -19.20 -4.51 13.49
C ARG A 350 -18.24 -5.55 12.94
N TYR A 351 -17.98 -5.55 11.63
CA TYR A 351 -17.18 -6.58 10.95
C TYR A 351 -17.79 -7.99 11.10
N ASP A 352 -19.13 -8.06 11.14
CA ASP A 352 -19.89 -9.30 11.21
C ASP A 352 -20.27 -9.77 9.80
N GLY A 353 -19.37 -10.54 9.19
CA GLY A 353 -19.57 -11.09 7.86
C GLY A 353 -20.76 -12.05 7.76
N GLN A 354 -21.03 -12.83 8.82
CA GLN A 354 -22.17 -13.74 8.84
C GLN A 354 -23.50 -12.97 8.96
N GLY A 355 -23.55 -11.96 9.83
CA GLY A 355 -24.70 -11.08 9.96
C GLY A 355 -25.08 -10.36 8.66
N LEU A 356 -24.10 -10.00 7.82
CA LEU A 356 -24.35 -9.47 6.47
C LEU A 356 -25.07 -10.49 5.58
N LEU A 357 -24.63 -11.75 5.60
CA LEU A 357 -25.20 -12.82 4.78
C LEU A 357 -26.58 -13.25 5.30
N ASP A 358 -26.77 -13.29 6.61
CA ASP A 358 -28.05 -13.59 7.23
C ASP A 358 -29.09 -12.52 6.90
N ALA A 359 -28.71 -11.24 6.96
CA ALA A 359 -29.57 -10.13 6.55
C ALA A 359 -29.96 -10.20 5.05
N ALA A 360 -29.06 -10.67 4.19
CA ALA A 360 -29.35 -10.86 2.77
C ALA A 360 -30.14 -12.15 2.46
N ALA A 361 -30.19 -13.11 3.39
CA ALA A 361 -30.97 -14.33 3.21
C ALA A 361 -32.49 -14.06 3.23
N GLU A 362 -32.92 -12.98 3.88
CA GLU A 362 -34.31 -12.54 3.93
C GLU A 362 -34.76 -11.82 2.64
N ASP A 363 -33.82 -11.20 1.91
CA ASP A 363 -34.04 -10.52 0.64
C ASP A 363 -32.87 -10.76 -0.33
N ALA A 364 -33.07 -11.68 -1.27
CA ALA A 364 -32.06 -12.07 -2.25
C ALA A 364 -31.60 -10.91 -3.15
N SER A 365 -32.36 -9.82 -3.26
CA SER A 365 -31.94 -8.63 -4.01
C SER A 365 -30.75 -7.91 -3.36
N LEU A 366 -30.52 -8.13 -2.06
CA LEU A 366 -29.42 -7.56 -1.31
C LEU A 366 -28.11 -8.34 -1.43
N LEU A 367 -28.13 -9.56 -1.99
CA LEU A 367 -26.94 -10.42 -2.11
C LEU A 367 -25.74 -9.71 -2.76
N PRO A 368 -25.89 -8.96 -3.88
CA PRO A 368 -24.76 -8.27 -4.48
C PRO A 368 -24.07 -7.30 -3.51
N LEU A 369 -24.85 -6.44 -2.84
CA LEU A 369 -24.32 -5.47 -1.87
C LEU A 369 -23.76 -6.18 -0.62
N ALA A 370 -24.46 -7.18 -0.08
CA ALA A 370 -24.03 -7.89 1.11
C ALA A 370 -22.71 -8.64 0.91
N HIS A 371 -22.54 -9.33 -0.23
CA HIS A 371 -21.28 -9.99 -0.55
C HIS A 371 -20.14 -8.99 -0.80
N PHE A 372 -20.44 -7.84 -1.40
CA PHE A 372 -19.44 -6.79 -1.58
C PHE A 372 -19.02 -6.14 -0.25
N LEU A 373 -19.94 -5.90 0.68
CA LEU A 373 -19.62 -5.46 2.04
C LEU A 373 -18.86 -6.53 2.82
N ASN A 374 -19.20 -7.82 2.64
CA ASN A 374 -18.48 -8.92 3.27
C ASN A 374 -17.03 -9.02 2.78
N LEU A 375 -16.77 -8.74 1.50
CA LEU A 375 -15.40 -8.57 0.99
C LEU A 375 -14.65 -7.47 1.75
N ARG A 376 -15.28 -6.32 2.00
CA ARG A 376 -14.68 -5.20 2.73
C ARG A 376 -14.42 -5.53 4.20
N VAL A 377 -15.31 -6.30 4.82
CA VAL A 377 -15.11 -6.88 6.16
C VAL A 377 -13.93 -7.84 6.17
N ALA A 378 -13.87 -8.79 5.24
CA ALA A 378 -12.78 -9.75 5.13
C ALA A 378 -11.42 -9.07 4.88
N LEU A 379 -11.40 -8.01 4.07
CA LEU A 379 -10.21 -7.19 3.83
C LEU A 379 -9.67 -6.61 5.15
N ALA A 380 -10.54 -6.07 6.00
CA ALA A 380 -10.13 -5.52 7.29
C ALA A 380 -9.73 -6.58 8.33
N ILE A 381 -10.21 -7.82 8.20
CA ILE A 381 -9.77 -8.96 9.04
C ILE A 381 -8.32 -9.36 8.69
N ALA A 382 -7.91 -9.11 7.45
CA ALA A 382 -6.58 -9.39 6.90
C ALA A 382 -6.19 -10.88 6.80
N ASP A 383 -7.18 -11.78 6.86
CA ASP A 383 -6.97 -13.22 6.67
C ASP A 383 -7.12 -13.59 5.19
N ASP A 384 -6.03 -14.09 4.59
CA ASP A 384 -5.98 -14.39 3.15
C ASP A 384 -7.07 -15.39 2.70
N ARG A 385 -7.42 -16.39 3.50
CA ARG A 385 -8.39 -17.43 3.11
C ARG A 385 -9.81 -16.89 3.16
N LEU A 386 -10.15 -16.17 4.23
CA LEU A 386 -11.43 -15.47 4.35
C LEU A 386 -11.57 -14.43 3.25
N LEU A 387 -10.49 -13.69 2.94
CA LEU A 387 -10.48 -12.71 1.87
C LEU A 387 -10.70 -13.34 0.49
N ILE A 388 -9.95 -14.40 0.15
CA ILE A 388 -10.12 -15.11 -1.12
C ILE A 388 -11.53 -15.69 -1.20
N SER A 389 -12.04 -16.34 -0.16
CA SER A 389 -13.40 -16.87 -0.12
C SER A 389 -14.46 -15.78 -0.32
N ALA A 390 -14.31 -14.64 0.37
CA ALA A 390 -15.21 -13.50 0.19
C ALA A 390 -15.15 -12.93 -1.23
N CYS A 391 -13.98 -12.86 -1.86
CA CYS A 391 -13.85 -12.46 -3.26
C CYS A 391 -14.55 -13.46 -4.19
N GLN A 392 -14.38 -14.76 -3.97
CA GLN A 392 -15.00 -15.82 -4.79
C GLN A 392 -16.52 -15.74 -4.74
N GLU A 393 -17.11 -15.58 -3.56
CA GLU A 393 -18.55 -15.41 -3.42
C GLU A 393 -19.02 -14.06 -4.00
N ALA A 394 -18.29 -12.97 -3.76
CA ALA A 394 -18.63 -11.66 -4.31
C ALA A 394 -18.65 -11.68 -5.84
N LEU A 395 -17.70 -12.35 -6.51
CA LEU A 395 -17.67 -12.45 -7.98
C LEU A 395 -18.88 -13.20 -8.57
N LYS A 396 -19.53 -14.10 -7.83
CA LYS A 396 -20.74 -14.79 -8.31
C LYS A 396 -21.93 -13.83 -8.45
N HIS A 397 -21.97 -12.80 -7.60
CA HIS A 397 -23.04 -11.81 -7.55
C HIS A 397 -22.67 -10.48 -8.22
N ASN A 398 -21.37 -10.20 -8.31
CA ASN A 398 -20.79 -8.95 -8.81
C ASN A 398 -19.63 -9.24 -9.79
N PRO A 399 -19.91 -9.92 -10.91
CA PRO A 399 -18.87 -10.39 -11.83
C PRO A 399 -18.15 -9.26 -12.59
N ASP A 400 -18.61 -8.02 -12.47
CA ASP A 400 -18.09 -6.85 -13.14
C ASP A 400 -17.63 -5.75 -12.19
N THR A 401 -17.59 -6.03 -10.88
CA THR A 401 -17.01 -5.10 -9.92
C THR A 401 -15.49 -5.24 -9.92
N TYR A 402 -14.82 -4.38 -10.67
CA TYR A 402 -13.38 -4.43 -10.91
C TYR A 402 -12.53 -4.32 -9.62
N GLU A 403 -13.05 -3.67 -8.57
CA GLU A 403 -12.40 -3.63 -7.26
C GLU A 403 -12.13 -5.03 -6.69
N ILE A 404 -13.02 -6.01 -6.92
CA ILE A 404 -12.83 -7.38 -6.41
C ILE A 404 -11.57 -8.02 -7.03
N TYR A 405 -11.37 -7.79 -8.33
CA TYR A 405 -10.15 -8.23 -9.02
C TYR A 405 -8.93 -7.45 -8.56
N SER A 406 -9.08 -6.16 -8.31
CA SER A 406 -7.98 -5.35 -7.78
C SER A 406 -7.51 -5.86 -6.42
N VAL A 407 -8.44 -6.23 -5.55
CA VAL A 407 -8.11 -6.89 -4.27
C VAL A 407 -7.38 -8.20 -4.53
N LEU A 408 -7.91 -9.11 -5.34
CA LEU A 408 -7.23 -10.38 -5.67
C LEU A 408 -5.86 -10.20 -6.36
N ALA A 409 -5.69 -9.14 -7.16
CA ALA A 409 -4.45 -8.84 -7.87
C ALA A 409 -3.40 -8.17 -6.98
N THR A 410 -3.79 -7.67 -5.81
CA THR A 410 -2.89 -7.00 -4.85
C THR A 410 -2.69 -7.77 -3.55
N THR A 411 -3.60 -8.69 -3.24
CA THR A 411 -3.60 -9.51 -2.03
C THR A 411 -3.47 -10.99 -2.36
N GLY A 412 -2.76 -11.73 -1.52
CA GLY A 412 -2.67 -13.19 -1.60
C GLY A 412 -1.50 -13.73 -2.43
N GLU A 413 -1.69 -14.95 -2.91
CA GLU A 413 -0.63 -15.75 -3.52
C GLU A 413 -0.49 -15.51 -5.03
N LEU A 414 0.71 -15.77 -5.55
CA LEU A 414 1.09 -15.41 -6.92
C LEU A 414 0.16 -15.97 -8.01
N ALA A 415 -0.41 -17.16 -7.83
CA ALA A 415 -1.34 -17.73 -8.80
C ALA A 415 -2.65 -16.93 -8.85
N ILE A 416 -3.19 -16.56 -7.68
CA ILE A 416 -4.39 -15.72 -7.56
C ILE A 416 -4.15 -14.34 -8.17
N ILE A 417 -3.00 -13.73 -7.86
CA ILE A 417 -2.62 -12.42 -8.40
C ILE A 417 -2.63 -12.45 -9.94
N ARG A 418 -1.99 -13.46 -10.54
CA ARG A 418 -1.92 -13.60 -12.00
C ARG A 418 -3.28 -13.87 -12.60
N MET A 419 -4.04 -14.78 -12.00
CA MET A 419 -5.39 -15.15 -12.44
C MET A 419 -6.31 -13.91 -12.46
N ALA A 420 -6.33 -13.14 -11.38
CA ALA A 420 -7.15 -11.93 -11.28
C ALA A 420 -6.74 -10.87 -12.31
N ALA A 421 -5.43 -10.60 -12.42
CA ALA A 421 -4.90 -9.62 -13.37
C ALA A 421 -5.20 -9.99 -14.84
N GLN A 422 -5.20 -11.29 -15.18
CA GLN A 422 -5.52 -11.76 -16.53
C GLN A 422 -7.02 -11.79 -16.83
N THR A 423 -7.86 -12.03 -15.82
CA THR A 423 -9.31 -12.19 -16.03
C THR A 423 -10.05 -10.85 -16.07
N ALA A 424 -9.62 -9.88 -15.27
CA ALA A 424 -10.34 -8.62 -15.11
C ALA A 424 -10.59 -7.85 -16.42
N PRO A 425 -9.66 -7.78 -17.40
CA PRO A 425 -9.93 -7.18 -18.71
C PRO A 425 -11.01 -7.90 -19.52
N ALA A 426 -11.07 -9.23 -19.42
CA ALA A 426 -12.10 -10.03 -20.08
C ALA A 426 -13.49 -9.77 -19.46
N ALA A 427 -13.55 -9.66 -18.13
CA ALA A 427 -14.77 -9.27 -17.42
C ALA A 427 -15.24 -7.87 -17.85
N MET A 428 -14.32 -6.90 -17.94
CA MET A 428 -14.64 -5.55 -18.40
C MET A 428 -15.20 -5.55 -19.83
N SER A 429 -14.53 -6.25 -20.74
CA SER A 429 -14.95 -6.33 -22.15
C SER A 429 -16.33 -6.99 -22.32
N ALA A 430 -16.67 -7.96 -21.46
CA ALA A 430 -17.96 -8.66 -21.52
C ALA A 430 -19.12 -7.86 -20.90
N HIS A 431 -18.88 -7.16 -19.79
CA HIS A 431 -19.95 -6.57 -18.98
C HIS A 431 -20.16 -5.08 -19.22
N LEU A 432 -19.13 -4.31 -19.57
CA LEU A 432 -19.27 -2.87 -19.82
C LEU A 432 -20.31 -2.54 -20.91
N PRO A 433 -20.38 -3.28 -22.05
CA PRO A 433 -21.42 -3.04 -23.05
C PRO A 433 -22.85 -3.28 -22.53
N ILE A 434 -23.03 -4.23 -21.61
CA ILE A 434 -24.33 -4.55 -21.01
C ILE A 434 -24.82 -3.36 -20.18
N HIS A 435 -23.95 -2.83 -19.32
CA HIS A 435 -24.28 -1.66 -18.51
C HIS A 435 -24.54 -0.44 -19.37
N PHE A 436 -23.72 -0.21 -20.40
CA PHE A 436 -23.86 0.92 -21.31
C PHE A 436 -25.20 0.92 -22.05
N LYS A 437 -25.65 -0.27 -22.48
CA LYS A 437 -26.97 -0.41 -23.11
C LYS A 437 -28.12 -0.03 -22.19
N ALA A 438 -27.96 -0.17 -20.87
CA ALA A 438 -28.96 0.21 -19.88
C ALA A 438 -28.94 1.71 -19.53
N LEU A 439 -27.93 2.46 -19.98
CA LEU A 439 -27.83 3.90 -19.76
C LEU A 439 -28.75 4.66 -20.72
N LYS A 440 -29.68 5.41 -20.16
CA LYS A 440 -30.54 6.32 -20.92
C LYS A 440 -29.69 7.45 -21.52
N ASP A 441 -29.97 7.79 -22.77
CA ASP A 441 -29.34 8.91 -23.49
C ASP A 441 -27.80 8.79 -23.64
N LEU A 442 -27.27 7.57 -23.65
CA LEU A 442 -25.85 7.31 -23.89
C LEU A 442 -25.41 7.88 -25.26
N PRO A 443 -24.33 8.68 -25.33
CA PRO A 443 -23.83 9.23 -26.59
C PRO A 443 -23.51 8.13 -27.61
N GLU A 444 -23.94 8.31 -28.86
CA GLU A 444 -23.74 7.33 -29.94
C GLU A 444 -22.25 6.91 -30.10
N PRO A 445 -21.26 7.82 -30.06
CA PRO A 445 -19.85 7.43 -30.18
C PRO A 445 -19.32 6.61 -28.99
N ALA A 446 -20.01 6.60 -27.85
CA ALA A 446 -19.66 5.81 -26.67
C ALA A 446 -20.31 4.42 -26.65
N GLN A 447 -21.19 4.10 -27.61
CA GLN A 447 -21.84 2.81 -27.66
C GLN A 447 -20.84 1.69 -27.97
N LEU A 448 -20.92 0.63 -27.16
CA LEU A 448 -20.08 -0.55 -27.33
C LEU A 448 -20.86 -1.67 -28.02
N PRO A 449 -20.22 -2.45 -28.91
CA PRO A 449 -20.86 -3.62 -29.49
C PRO A 449 -21.13 -4.66 -28.40
N MET A 450 -22.30 -5.29 -28.46
CA MET A 450 -22.63 -6.40 -27.56
C MET A 450 -21.75 -7.62 -27.86
N PRO A 451 -21.27 -8.35 -26.84
CA PRO A 451 -20.49 -9.56 -27.04
C PRO A 451 -21.30 -10.65 -27.78
N ALA A 452 -20.64 -11.39 -28.67
CA ALA A 452 -21.28 -12.43 -29.50
C ALA A 452 -21.64 -13.71 -28.73
N GLU A 453 -20.97 -13.99 -27.62
CA GLU A 453 -21.27 -15.08 -26.68
C GLU A 453 -21.33 -14.52 -25.25
N GLY A 454 -22.16 -15.12 -24.39
CA GLY A 454 -22.23 -14.77 -22.97
C GLY A 454 -20.94 -15.11 -22.22
N PRO A 455 -20.70 -14.50 -21.04
CA PRO A 455 -19.45 -14.64 -20.30
C PRO A 455 -19.23 -16.10 -19.85
N ARG A 456 -18.24 -16.78 -20.43
CA ARG A 456 -17.76 -18.12 -20.00
C ARG A 456 -16.56 -18.06 -19.05
N TRP A 457 -16.06 -16.86 -18.76
CA TRP A 457 -14.82 -16.66 -18.00
C TRP A 457 -14.98 -17.00 -16.51
N LEU A 458 -16.17 -16.82 -15.90
CA LEU A 458 -16.41 -17.16 -14.48
C LEU A 458 -16.16 -18.63 -14.16
N SER A 459 -16.66 -19.54 -14.99
CA SER A 459 -16.36 -20.97 -14.82
C SER A 459 -14.89 -21.27 -14.99
N ARG A 460 -14.20 -20.54 -15.87
CA ARG A 460 -12.76 -20.76 -16.16
C ARG A 460 -11.84 -20.17 -15.08
N LEU A 461 -12.29 -19.13 -14.38
CA LEU A 461 -11.54 -18.48 -13.30
C LEU A 461 -11.11 -19.49 -12.24
N PHE A 462 -12.01 -20.38 -11.83
CA PHE A 462 -11.72 -21.38 -10.80
C PHE A 462 -11.27 -22.73 -11.36
N ASP A 463 -11.51 -23.00 -12.64
CA ASP A 463 -11.09 -24.24 -13.31
C ASP A 463 -9.68 -24.13 -13.97
N GLY A 464 -8.99 -22.98 -13.83
CA GLY A 464 -7.63 -22.77 -14.35
C GLY A 464 -7.53 -22.59 -15.87
N GLY A 465 -8.62 -22.20 -16.54
CA GLY A 465 -8.63 -21.95 -17.98
C GLY A 465 -8.06 -20.58 -18.33
N GLN A 466 -7.14 -20.50 -19.30
CA GLN A 466 -6.74 -19.23 -19.91
C GLN A 466 -7.80 -18.78 -20.91
N ASP A 467 -8.19 -17.51 -20.84
CA ASP A 467 -9.03 -16.86 -21.86
C ASP A 467 -8.18 -15.82 -22.58
N ASP A 468 -7.89 -16.04 -23.86
CA ASP A 468 -7.14 -15.12 -24.70
C ASP A 468 -8.03 -13.99 -25.25
N ALA A 469 -9.05 -13.57 -24.49
CA ALA A 469 -9.92 -12.48 -24.91
C ALA A 469 -9.05 -11.21 -25.01
N PRO A 470 -8.81 -10.69 -26.24
CA PRO A 470 -7.88 -9.60 -26.42
C PRO A 470 -8.40 -8.37 -25.69
N VAL A 471 -7.50 -7.66 -24.99
CA VAL A 471 -7.82 -6.36 -24.40
C VAL A 471 -7.98 -5.36 -25.55
N GLY A 472 -9.19 -5.26 -26.09
CA GLY A 472 -9.48 -4.37 -27.20
C GLY A 472 -9.44 -2.90 -26.78
N PRO A 473 -9.12 -1.95 -27.68
CA PRO A 473 -9.14 -0.52 -27.38
C PRO A 473 -10.56 0.04 -27.13
N SER A 474 -11.61 -0.77 -27.25
CA SER A 474 -13.00 -0.30 -27.23
C SER A 474 -13.43 0.35 -25.92
N PRO A 475 -13.07 -0.13 -24.70
CA PRO A 475 -13.43 0.57 -23.47
C PRO A 475 -12.76 1.94 -23.36
N HIS A 476 -11.49 2.05 -23.80
CA HIS A 476 -10.77 3.33 -23.81
C HIS A 476 -11.39 4.32 -24.80
N GLN A 477 -11.72 3.88 -26.02
CA GLN A 477 -12.39 4.72 -27.02
C GLN A 477 -13.75 5.22 -26.54
N ALA A 478 -14.55 4.34 -25.93
CA ALA A 478 -15.83 4.73 -25.35
C ALA A 478 -15.67 5.71 -24.19
N ALA A 479 -14.63 5.52 -23.35
CA ALA A 479 -14.30 6.47 -22.29
C ALA A 479 -13.92 7.85 -22.84
N GLY A 480 -13.11 7.90 -23.92
CA GLY A 480 -12.79 9.15 -24.62
C GLY A 480 -14.02 9.85 -25.18
N ALA A 481 -14.92 9.11 -25.83
CA ALA A 481 -16.18 9.63 -26.34
C ALA A 481 -17.09 10.20 -25.23
N LEU A 482 -17.12 9.57 -24.06
CA LEU A 482 -17.84 10.07 -22.89
C LEU A 482 -17.21 11.35 -22.31
N VAL A 483 -15.88 11.42 -22.26
CA VAL A 483 -15.16 12.66 -21.87
C VAL A 483 -15.49 13.80 -22.81
N ASP A 484 -15.53 13.55 -24.12
CA ASP A 484 -15.90 14.55 -25.12
C ASP A 484 -17.37 14.96 -25.01
N ALA A 485 -18.28 14.02 -24.75
CA ALA A 485 -19.69 14.32 -24.50
C ALA A 485 -19.92 15.13 -23.21
N GLY A 486 -19.00 15.04 -22.23
CA GLY A 486 -19.06 15.80 -20.98
C GLY A 486 -18.60 17.25 -21.06
N ARG A 487 -18.08 17.71 -22.21
CA ARG A 487 -17.60 19.09 -22.41
C ARG A 487 -18.69 20.12 -22.08
N VAL A 488 -18.25 21.32 -21.69
CA VAL A 488 -19.17 22.38 -21.27
C VAL A 488 -20.08 22.78 -22.43
N GLY A 489 -21.38 22.80 -22.15
CA GLY A 489 -22.43 23.08 -23.12
C GLY A 489 -22.91 21.87 -23.91
N ALA A 490 -22.18 20.75 -23.97
CA ALA A 490 -22.62 19.50 -24.64
C ALA A 490 -23.57 18.68 -23.77
N ASP A 491 -23.35 18.67 -22.46
CA ASP A 491 -24.16 17.98 -21.48
C ASP A 491 -24.49 18.93 -20.34
N SER A 492 -25.77 19.12 -20.03
CA SER A 492 -26.20 19.97 -18.91
C SER A 492 -26.61 19.17 -17.68
N ALA A 493 -26.60 17.84 -17.75
CA ALA A 493 -27.02 16.99 -16.65
C ALA A 493 -25.85 16.64 -15.71
N GLU A 494 -26.23 16.22 -14.51
CA GLU A 494 -25.34 16.10 -13.36
C GLU A 494 -25.38 14.69 -12.77
N PRO A 495 -24.26 13.99 -12.59
CA PRO A 495 -22.93 14.34 -13.09
C PRO A 495 -22.86 14.26 -14.62
N SER A 496 -21.90 14.96 -15.24
CA SER A 496 -21.74 14.91 -16.70
C SER A 496 -21.27 13.53 -17.19
N TRP A 497 -21.48 13.22 -18.48
CA TRP A 497 -20.91 12.03 -19.12
C TRP A 497 -19.40 11.91 -18.95
N GLY A 498 -18.70 13.05 -18.84
CA GLY A 498 -17.26 13.08 -18.66
C GLY A 498 -16.81 12.38 -17.38
N VAL A 499 -17.61 12.45 -16.31
CA VAL A 499 -17.33 11.75 -15.05
C VAL A 499 -17.28 10.24 -15.26
N LEU A 500 -18.27 9.66 -15.96
CA LEU A 500 -18.28 8.23 -16.26
C LEU A 500 -17.09 7.83 -17.16
N GLY A 501 -16.77 8.64 -18.16
CA GLY A 501 -15.59 8.44 -19.01
C GLY A 501 -14.30 8.41 -18.19
N ARG A 502 -14.14 9.31 -17.21
CA ARG A 502 -12.96 9.35 -16.33
C ARG A 502 -12.88 8.16 -15.37
N MET A 503 -14.01 7.69 -14.83
CA MET A 503 -14.01 6.47 -14.01
C MET A 503 -13.53 5.25 -14.82
N ILE A 504 -13.98 5.11 -16.07
CA ILE A 504 -13.55 4.00 -16.94
C ILE A 504 -12.06 4.12 -17.33
N GLN A 505 -11.54 5.34 -17.50
CA GLN A 505 -10.10 5.54 -17.70
C GLN A 505 -9.27 5.10 -16.49
N GLU A 506 -9.74 5.35 -15.26
CA GLU A 506 -9.08 4.87 -14.05
C GLU A 506 -9.13 3.33 -13.94
N GLU A 507 -10.25 2.70 -14.29
CA GLU A 507 -10.32 1.23 -14.36
C GLU A 507 -9.31 0.66 -15.35
N ASN A 508 -9.23 1.21 -16.57
CA ASN A 508 -8.24 0.80 -17.56
C ASN A 508 -6.79 0.95 -17.04
N LEU A 509 -6.50 2.04 -16.32
CA LEU A 509 -5.21 2.22 -15.67
C LEU A 509 -4.95 1.11 -14.65
N LEU A 510 -5.85 0.90 -13.69
CA LEU A 510 -5.68 -0.07 -12.61
C LEU A 510 -5.52 -1.50 -13.13
N LEU A 511 -6.30 -1.88 -14.13
CA LEU A 511 -6.15 -3.18 -14.80
C LEU A 511 -4.77 -3.32 -15.46
N SER A 512 -4.30 -2.28 -16.15
CA SER A 512 -2.96 -2.26 -16.77
C SER A 512 -1.86 -2.37 -15.71
N VAL A 513 -2.01 -1.66 -14.59
CA VAL A 513 -1.11 -1.73 -13.43
C VAL A 513 -1.02 -3.16 -12.89
N GLN A 514 -2.16 -3.82 -12.71
CA GLN A 514 -2.25 -5.17 -12.15
C GLN A 514 -1.58 -6.21 -13.06
N ILE A 515 -1.85 -6.15 -14.38
CA ILE A 515 -1.20 -7.03 -15.37
C ILE A 515 0.32 -6.88 -15.30
N LEU A 516 0.82 -5.65 -15.40
CA LEU A 516 2.26 -5.40 -15.41
C LEU A 516 2.93 -5.76 -14.08
N ASN A 517 2.27 -5.53 -12.94
CA ASN A 517 2.78 -5.96 -11.64
C ASN A 517 2.84 -7.49 -11.52
N ALA A 518 1.79 -8.19 -11.94
CA ALA A 518 1.75 -9.65 -11.91
C ALA A 518 2.85 -10.26 -12.81
N MET A 519 3.11 -9.64 -13.97
CA MET A 519 4.17 -10.05 -14.90
C MET A 519 5.58 -9.71 -14.39
N ALA A 520 5.79 -8.49 -13.88
CA ALA A 520 7.09 -8.07 -13.36
C ALA A 520 7.52 -8.84 -12.10
N ASN A 521 6.58 -9.35 -11.32
CA ASN A 521 6.87 -10.24 -10.19
C ASN A 521 7.38 -11.63 -10.63
N ALA A 522 7.27 -11.99 -11.92
CA ALA A 522 7.58 -13.32 -12.43
C ALA A 522 8.96 -13.44 -13.09
N VAL A 523 9.43 -12.38 -13.74
CA VAL A 523 10.55 -12.46 -14.69
C VAL A 523 11.37 -11.18 -14.71
N ARG A 524 12.64 -11.31 -15.12
CA ARG A 524 13.57 -10.18 -15.32
C ARG A 524 13.48 -9.58 -16.73
N TYR A 525 12.78 -10.23 -17.66
CA TYR A 525 12.72 -9.77 -19.04
C TYR A 525 11.96 -8.45 -19.17
N SER A 526 12.37 -7.64 -20.15
CA SER A 526 11.60 -6.47 -20.60
C SER A 526 10.15 -6.88 -20.89
N LEU A 527 9.20 -6.05 -20.46
CA LEU A 527 7.78 -6.20 -20.78
C LEU A 527 7.39 -5.29 -21.96
N GLU A 528 8.32 -4.98 -22.87
CA GLU A 528 8.12 -4.05 -23.98
C GLU A 528 6.88 -4.38 -24.82
N ASP A 529 6.69 -5.64 -25.20
CA ASP A 529 5.51 -6.08 -25.97
C ASP A 529 4.21 -5.86 -25.19
N SER A 530 4.19 -6.22 -23.90
CA SER A 530 3.03 -6.04 -23.03
C SER A 530 2.73 -4.56 -22.77
N VAL A 531 3.76 -3.73 -22.64
CA VAL A 531 3.60 -2.27 -22.54
C VAL A 531 3.04 -1.73 -23.85
N ALA A 532 3.56 -2.15 -25.00
CA ALA A 532 3.04 -1.71 -26.30
C ALA A 532 1.55 -2.05 -26.49
N GLU A 533 1.10 -3.19 -25.97
CA GLU A 533 -0.31 -3.60 -25.97
C GLU A 533 -1.18 -2.74 -25.03
N LEU A 534 -0.68 -2.41 -23.83
CA LEU A 534 -1.46 -1.71 -22.79
C LEU A 534 -1.45 -0.18 -22.93
N MET A 535 -0.40 0.41 -23.52
CA MET A 535 -0.26 1.87 -23.64
C MET A 535 -1.47 2.57 -24.29
N PRO A 536 -2.10 2.04 -25.37
CA PRO A 536 -3.29 2.63 -25.95
C PRO A 536 -4.49 2.75 -24.98
N LEU A 537 -4.55 1.92 -23.92
CA LEU A 537 -5.66 1.95 -22.96
C LEU A 537 -5.52 3.07 -21.92
N VAL A 538 -4.30 3.58 -21.75
CA VAL A 538 -3.95 4.62 -20.78
C VAL A 538 -3.51 5.91 -21.46
N ASP A 539 -3.76 6.06 -22.76
CA ASP A 539 -3.39 7.27 -23.49
C ASP A 539 -4.06 8.51 -22.88
N GLY A 540 -3.28 9.59 -22.74
CA GLY A 540 -3.72 10.80 -22.03
C GLY A 540 -3.95 10.66 -20.52
N HIS A 541 -3.65 9.50 -19.90
CA HIS A 541 -3.74 9.35 -18.44
C HIS A 541 -2.54 10.01 -17.73
N PRO A 542 -2.73 10.74 -16.61
CA PRO A 542 -1.62 11.33 -15.83
C PRO A 542 -0.53 10.35 -15.38
N TYR A 543 -0.87 9.06 -15.31
CA TYR A 543 0.03 7.97 -14.90
C TYR A 543 0.44 7.06 -16.06
N ALA A 544 0.28 7.47 -17.32
CA ALA A 544 0.71 6.67 -18.48
C ALA A 544 2.22 6.35 -18.45
N SER A 545 3.05 7.28 -17.96
CA SER A 545 4.50 7.06 -17.79
C SER A 545 4.84 5.97 -16.76
N TYR A 546 3.94 5.69 -15.80
CA TYR A 546 4.11 4.53 -14.92
C TYR A 546 4.01 3.21 -15.69
N ILE A 547 3.04 3.09 -16.60
CA ILE A 547 2.89 1.93 -17.50
C ILE A 547 4.12 1.84 -18.42
N GLU A 548 4.51 2.94 -19.05
CA GLU A 548 5.69 2.97 -19.94
C GLU A 548 6.98 2.53 -19.22
N SER A 549 7.11 2.84 -17.92
CA SER A 549 8.29 2.48 -17.13
C SER A 549 8.54 0.97 -17.03
N TYR A 550 7.58 0.10 -17.39
CA TYR A 550 7.77 -1.36 -17.45
C TYR A 550 8.45 -1.85 -18.73
N ARG A 551 8.61 -0.98 -19.75
CA ARG A 551 9.33 -1.32 -21.00
C ARG A 551 10.78 -1.70 -20.71
N ILE A 552 11.36 -1.13 -19.65
CA ILE A 552 12.75 -1.33 -19.28
C ILE A 552 12.89 -1.72 -17.82
N HIS A 553 13.89 -2.57 -17.55
CA HIS A 553 14.26 -2.90 -16.19
C HIS A 553 15.17 -1.78 -15.64
N ARG A 554 14.75 -1.12 -14.55
CA ARG A 554 15.47 0.03 -13.96
C ARG A 554 16.95 -0.26 -13.72
N ASP A 555 17.27 -1.44 -13.23
CA ASP A 555 18.65 -1.80 -12.88
C ASP A 555 19.53 -2.03 -14.12
N GLU A 556 18.93 -2.22 -15.31
CA GLU A 556 19.67 -2.44 -16.57
C GLU A 556 19.87 -1.14 -17.33
N LYS A 557 18.88 -0.23 -17.30
CA LYS A 557 18.92 1.05 -18.01
C LYS A 557 18.43 2.21 -17.12
N PRO A 558 19.18 2.60 -16.08
CA PRO A 558 18.72 3.56 -15.09
C PRO A 558 18.47 4.97 -15.65
N ASN A 559 19.24 5.41 -16.65
CA ASN A 559 19.08 6.73 -17.26
C ASN A 559 17.82 6.81 -18.13
N GLU A 560 17.58 5.82 -19.00
CA GLU A 560 16.36 5.73 -19.81
C GLU A 560 15.12 5.62 -18.90
N PHE A 561 15.23 4.89 -17.78
CA PHE A 561 14.15 4.81 -16.79
C PHE A 561 13.88 6.16 -16.12
N ALA A 562 14.93 6.91 -15.77
CA ALA A 562 14.79 8.24 -15.21
C ALA A 562 14.17 9.24 -16.20
N GLU A 563 14.46 9.11 -17.51
CA GLU A 563 13.86 9.94 -18.56
C GLU A 563 12.36 9.68 -18.69
N ILE A 564 11.92 8.42 -18.78
CA ILE A 564 10.49 8.05 -18.88
C ILE A 564 9.66 8.66 -17.75
N VAL A 565 10.20 8.67 -16.54
CA VAL A 565 9.48 9.09 -15.33
C VAL A 565 9.80 10.53 -14.90
N SER A 566 10.60 11.26 -15.69
CA SER A 566 11.07 12.61 -15.33
C SER A 566 9.92 13.62 -15.14
N ASP A 567 8.86 13.46 -15.92
CA ASP A 567 7.66 14.30 -15.89
C ASP A 567 6.55 13.74 -14.99
N LEU A 568 6.73 12.53 -14.44
CA LEU A 568 5.73 11.95 -13.54
C LEU A 568 5.61 12.79 -12.27
N ARG A 569 4.38 13.19 -11.94
CA ARG A 569 4.03 13.88 -10.70
C ARG A 569 2.91 13.12 -10.01
N PHE A 570 3.16 12.73 -8.76
CA PHE A 570 2.11 12.22 -7.90
C PHE A 570 1.26 13.39 -7.41
N VAL A 571 0.00 13.41 -7.79
CA VAL A 571 -1.01 14.35 -7.30
C VAL A 571 -1.81 13.62 -6.23
N GLU A 572 -1.78 14.11 -5.00
CA GLU A 572 -2.48 13.51 -3.85
C GLU A 572 -2.25 11.99 -3.76
N PRO A 573 -0.97 11.56 -3.59
CA PRO A 573 -0.63 10.15 -3.52
C PRO A 573 -1.39 9.47 -2.39
N GLN A 574 -1.78 8.22 -2.60
CA GLN A 574 -2.55 7.44 -1.63
C GLN A 574 -1.88 6.11 -1.34
N TYR A 575 -2.16 5.54 -0.18
CA TYR A 575 -1.53 4.31 0.27
C TYR A 575 -1.84 3.08 -0.60
N HIS A 576 -2.98 3.02 -1.29
CA HIS A 576 -3.22 1.93 -2.25
C HIS A 576 -2.41 2.06 -3.54
N MET A 577 -1.73 3.20 -3.78
CA MET A 577 -0.77 3.38 -4.89
C MET A 577 0.59 2.74 -4.60
N VAL A 578 0.72 1.94 -3.52
CA VAL A 578 1.97 1.26 -3.12
C VAL A 578 2.76 0.61 -4.26
N PRO A 579 2.15 -0.05 -5.27
CA PRO A 579 2.92 -0.57 -6.38
C PRO A 579 3.72 0.51 -7.13
N ALA A 580 3.12 1.68 -7.41
CA ALA A 580 3.83 2.80 -8.02
C ALA A 580 4.80 3.47 -7.06
N LEU A 581 4.37 3.70 -5.81
CA LEU A 581 5.22 4.33 -4.79
C LEU A 581 6.50 3.53 -4.54
N ARG A 582 6.41 2.20 -4.47
CA ARG A 582 7.56 1.29 -4.33
C ARG A 582 8.42 1.23 -5.58
N ARG A 583 7.83 1.23 -6.78
CA ARG A 583 8.61 1.23 -8.03
C ARG A 583 9.53 2.46 -8.11
N PHE A 584 9.08 3.59 -7.55
CA PHE A 584 9.76 4.87 -7.67
C PHE A 584 10.44 5.37 -6.39
N CYS A 585 10.44 4.60 -5.30
CA CYS A 585 11.01 5.02 -4.01
C CYS A 585 12.52 5.27 -4.03
N TYR A 586 13.21 4.97 -5.14
CA TYR A 586 14.65 5.19 -5.31
C TYR A 586 15.02 6.08 -6.50
N ILE A 587 14.06 6.62 -7.25
CA ILE A 587 14.37 7.57 -8.33
C ILE A 587 14.71 8.90 -7.71
N LYS A 588 15.96 9.35 -7.88
CA LYS A 588 16.37 10.68 -7.44
C LYS A 588 15.73 11.76 -8.32
N THR A 589 15.12 12.74 -7.68
CA THR A 589 14.76 14.00 -8.33
C THR A 589 15.97 14.96 -8.33
N ASN A 590 15.88 16.05 -9.08
CA ASN A 590 16.92 17.09 -9.15
C ASN A 590 17.29 17.69 -7.76
N GLU A 591 16.47 17.46 -6.73
CA GLU A 591 16.65 17.94 -5.36
C GLU A 591 17.30 16.90 -4.41
N SER A 592 17.85 15.81 -4.95
CA SER A 592 18.50 14.72 -4.18
C SER A 592 17.57 13.93 -3.24
N ARG A 593 16.24 14.07 -3.39
CA ARG A 593 15.23 13.24 -2.72
C ARG A 593 14.68 12.17 -3.67
N THR A 594 14.02 11.14 -3.15
CA THR A 594 13.48 10.08 -4.00
C THR A 594 11.98 10.24 -4.23
N LEU A 595 11.57 10.22 -5.51
CA LEU A 595 10.19 10.51 -5.94
C LEU A 595 9.14 9.72 -5.17
N GLY A 596 9.34 8.40 -5.02
CA GLY A 596 8.39 7.56 -4.29
C GLY A 596 8.41 7.76 -2.78
N VAL A 597 9.53 8.14 -2.16
CA VAL A 597 9.56 8.44 -0.70
C VAL A 597 8.86 9.76 -0.42
N ASP A 598 9.09 10.78 -1.25
CA ASP A 598 8.37 12.05 -1.16
C ASP A 598 6.87 11.82 -1.32
N ALA A 599 6.47 10.97 -2.28
CA ALA A 599 5.07 10.61 -2.47
C ALA A 599 4.48 9.81 -1.30
N VAL A 600 5.19 8.84 -0.72
CA VAL A 600 4.74 8.11 0.49
C VAL A 600 4.58 9.07 1.67
N ASN A 601 5.53 9.99 1.87
CA ASN A 601 5.45 10.99 2.93
C ASN A 601 4.33 12.02 2.68
N ALA A 602 3.91 12.17 1.42
CA ALA A 602 2.80 13.01 1.02
C ALA A 602 1.45 12.30 1.07
N CYS A 603 1.42 10.98 1.29
CA CYS A 603 0.16 10.25 1.48
C CYS A 603 -0.58 10.79 2.71
N SER A 604 -1.78 11.29 2.49
CA SER A 604 -2.70 11.67 3.54
C SER A 604 -3.52 10.46 4.00
N HIS A 605 -4.10 10.54 5.19
CA HIS A 605 -5.18 9.65 5.58
C HIS A 605 -6.40 10.48 6.00
N ASP A 606 -7.58 9.97 5.67
CA ASP A 606 -8.84 10.45 6.19
C ASP A 606 -9.24 9.63 7.43
N PHE A 607 -10.07 10.19 8.30
CA PHE A 607 -10.65 9.48 9.45
C PHE A 607 -11.82 8.58 9.02
N THR A 608 -11.55 7.70 8.06
CA THR A 608 -12.46 6.64 7.57
C THR A 608 -11.79 5.29 7.78
N ALA A 609 -12.57 4.25 8.04
CA ALA A 609 -12.07 2.92 8.38
C ALA A 609 -11.08 2.40 7.34
N TYR A 610 -11.39 2.52 6.04
CA TYR A 610 -10.52 2.07 4.96
C TYR A 610 -9.24 2.90 4.84
N SER A 611 -9.33 4.24 4.90
CA SER A 611 -8.13 5.08 4.81
C SER A 611 -7.17 4.84 5.98
N LEU A 612 -7.69 4.63 7.19
CA LEU A 612 -6.88 4.30 8.36
C LEU A 612 -6.29 2.89 8.27
N LEU A 613 -7.04 1.91 7.74
CA LEU A 613 -6.55 0.56 7.47
C LEU A 613 -5.33 0.59 6.53
N PHE A 614 -5.44 1.26 5.39
CA PHE A 614 -4.32 1.38 4.44
C PHE A 614 -3.15 2.20 5.00
N SER A 615 -3.43 3.25 5.76
CA SER A 615 -2.38 3.99 6.48
C SER A 615 -1.68 3.11 7.52
N ARG A 616 -2.37 2.17 8.14
CA ARG A 616 -1.77 1.22 9.09
C ARG A 616 -0.91 0.17 8.39
N TRP A 617 -1.34 -0.32 7.23
CA TRP A 617 -0.63 -1.35 6.46
C TRP A 617 0.58 -0.81 5.69
N TYR A 618 0.45 0.38 5.12
CA TYR A 618 1.41 0.93 4.16
C TYR A 618 1.99 2.27 4.56
N GLY A 619 1.36 2.96 5.52
CA GLY A 619 1.95 4.13 6.12
C GLY A 619 3.28 3.82 6.75
N ASN A 620 4.14 4.83 6.77
CA ASN A 620 5.38 4.77 7.51
C ASN A 620 5.02 4.84 9.01
N TRP A 621 4.48 3.73 9.53
CA TRP A 621 4.08 3.50 10.93
C TRP A 621 5.25 3.61 11.91
N GLU A 622 6.45 3.89 11.40
CA GLU A 622 7.56 4.50 12.10
C GLU A 622 7.24 5.93 12.60
N ALA A 623 6.05 6.15 13.17
CA ALA A 623 5.88 7.16 14.20
C ALA A 623 7.02 6.96 15.20
N LYS A 624 7.97 7.90 15.19
CA LYS A 624 9.22 7.78 15.97
C LYS A 624 8.94 7.76 17.47
N GLU A 625 7.78 8.29 17.88
CA GLU A 625 7.40 8.41 19.28
C GLU A 625 6.15 7.58 19.61
N ALA A 626 6.15 6.94 20.79
CA ALA A 626 5.03 6.12 21.27
C ALA A 626 3.70 6.90 21.32
N LYS A 627 3.76 8.20 21.66
CA LYS A 627 2.58 9.06 21.79
C LYS A 627 1.77 9.18 20.49
N ASP A 628 2.44 9.15 19.34
CA ASP A 628 1.80 9.32 18.04
C ASP A 628 1.08 8.03 17.63
N LYS A 629 1.66 6.87 17.99
CA LYS A 629 1.01 5.56 17.83
C LYS A 629 -0.22 5.43 18.72
N ASP A 630 -0.13 5.87 19.97
CA ASP A 630 -1.27 5.88 20.91
C ASP A 630 -2.38 6.84 20.45
N MET A 631 -2.02 7.98 19.84
CA MET A 631 -2.98 8.90 19.25
C MET A 631 -3.71 8.25 18.08
N PHE A 632 -2.98 7.68 17.11
CA PHE A 632 -3.59 6.99 15.98
C PHE A 632 -4.50 5.85 16.44
N ALA A 633 -4.07 5.01 17.39
CA ALA A 633 -4.87 3.89 17.88
C ALA A 633 -6.19 4.37 18.49
N ARG A 634 -6.18 5.49 19.23
CA ARG A 634 -7.40 6.11 19.77
C ARG A 634 -8.30 6.67 18.67
N GLU A 635 -7.73 7.40 17.71
CA GLU A 635 -8.50 7.97 16.60
C GLU A 635 -9.13 6.87 15.73
N PHE A 636 -8.38 5.80 15.44
CA PHE A 636 -8.90 4.66 14.70
C PHE A 636 -10.00 3.95 15.49
N LYS A 637 -9.84 3.78 16.81
CA LYS A 637 -10.89 3.22 17.68
C LYS A 637 -12.15 4.07 17.71
N GLU A 638 -12.02 5.39 17.66
CA GLU A 638 -13.20 6.26 17.53
C GLU A 638 -13.88 6.06 16.18
N VAL A 639 -13.13 6.03 15.07
CA VAL A 639 -13.66 5.86 13.71
C VAL A 639 -14.33 4.50 13.50
N SER A 640 -13.69 3.42 13.95
CA SER A 640 -14.14 2.05 13.70
C SER A 640 -13.95 1.13 14.91
N PRO A 641 -14.77 1.27 15.96
CA PRO A 641 -14.51 0.66 17.28
C PRO A 641 -14.44 -0.87 17.30
N HIS A 642 -14.97 -1.54 16.28
CA HIS A 642 -14.99 -3.00 16.16
C HIS A 642 -13.98 -3.55 15.14
N CYS A 643 -13.13 -2.71 14.53
CA CYS A 643 -12.15 -3.16 13.56
C CYS A 643 -11.09 -4.07 14.21
N PRO A 644 -10.88 -5.30 13.71
CA PRO A 644 -9.92 -6.23 14.31
C PRO A 644 -8.47 -5.69 14.29
N GLU A 645 -8.10 -4.94 13.27
CA GLU A 645 -6.78 -4.28 13.16
C GLU A 645 -6.48 -3.27 14.28
N ILE A 646 -7.51 -2.68 14.90
CA ILE A 646 -7.34 -1.81 16.07
C ILE A 646 -6.99 -2.65 17.29
N LEU A 647 -7.67 -3.78 17.48
CA LEU A 647 -7.33 -4.71 18.56
C LEU A 647 -5.91 -5.25 18.38
N GLN A 648 -5.51 -5.61 17.16
CA GLN A 648 -4.11 -5.98 16.86
C GLN A 648 -3.13 -4.86 17.20
N THR A 649 -3.48 -3.61 16.89
CA THR A 649 -2.67 -2.43 17.21
C THR A 649 -2.59 -2.21 18.72
N GLU A 650 -3.68 -2.33 19.47
CA GLU A 650 -3.69 -2.26 20.94
C GLU A 650 -2.80 -3.34 21.57
N ILE A 651 -2.89 -4.59 21.09
CA ILE A 651 -2.03 -5.70 21.53
C ILE A 651 -0.55 -5.38 21.28
N ALA A 652 -0.22 -4.84 20.10
CA ALA A 652 1.15 -4.53 19.70
C ALA A 652 1.76 -3.33 20.46
N LEU A 653 0.96 -2.30 20.75
CA LEU A 653 1.43 -1.07 21.41
C LEU A 653 1.50 -1.18 22.93
N THR A 654 0.67 -2.01 23.55
CA THR A 654 0.63 -2.15 25.00
C THR A 654 1.86 -2.90 25.50
N SER A 655 2.85 -2.18 26.05
CA SER A 655 4.13 -2.75 26.48
C SER A 655 4.03 -3.74 27.65
N GLU A 656 3.11 -3.51 28.60
CA GLU A 656 2.92 -4.32 29.81
C GLU A 656 1.42 -4.61 30.05
N PRO A 657 0.82 -5.55 29.29
CA PRO A 657 -0.59 -5.88 29.44
C PRO A 657 -0.84 -6.61 30.76
N THR A 658 -1.95 -6.28 31.42
CA THR A 658 -2.44 -7.04 32.58
C THR A 658 -3.06 -8.35 32.13
N GLN A 659 -3.12 -9.34 33.03
CA GLN A 659 -3.80 -10.62 32.73
C GLN A 659 -5.26 -10.43 32.36
N LYS A 660 -5.93 -9.43 32.96
CA LYS A 660 -7.31 -9.08 32.63
C LYS A 660 -7.41 -8.61 31.18
N GLN A 661 -6.53 -7.72 30.73
CA GLN A 661 -6.49 -7.26 29.34
C GLN A 661 -6.22 -8.40 28.36
N LEU A 662 -5.30 -9.31 28.68
CA LEU A 662 -5.03 -10.47 27.82
C LEU A 662 -6.27 -11.35 27.64
N LEU A 663 -7.06 -11.56 28.69
CA LEU A 663 -8.31 -12.31 28.62
C LEU A 663 -9.40 -11.58 27.82
N GLU A 664 -9.55 -10.27 28.04
CA GLU A 664 -10.49 -9.43 27.28
C GLU A 664 -10.14 -9.42 25.79
N TRP A 665 -8.84 -9.36 25.45
CA TRP A 665 -8.38 -9.46 24.07
C TRP A 665 -8.60 -10.84 23.47
N GLU A 666 -8.38 -11.93 24.23
CA GLU A 666 -8.64 -13.29 23.74
C GLU A 666 -10.13 -13.50 23.41
N GLU A 667 -11.03 -12.95 24.24
CA GLU A 667 -12.48 -12.97 24.00
C GLU A 667 -12.86 -12.15 22.76
N ALA A 668 -12.36 -10.92 22.65
CA ALA A 668 -12.62 -10.06 21.50
C ALA A 668 -12.01 -10.62 20.19
N ALA A 669 -10.94 -11.39 20.27
CA ALA A 669 -10.28 -12.02 19.13
C ALA A 669 -10.96 -13.32 18.66
N ALA A 670 -11.96 -13.86 19.39
CA ALA A 670 -12.50 -15.20 19.14
C ALA A 670 -13.02 -15.42 17.70
N GLY A 671 -13.51 -14.38 17.04
CA GLY A 671 -13.98 -14.41 15.64
C GLY A 671 -12.92 -14.03 14.60
N PHE A 672 -11.68 -13.74 15.00
CA PHE A 672 -10.64 -13.16 14.14
C PHE A 672 -9.35 -13.99 14.21
N PRO A 673 -9.17 -14.98 13.32
CA PRO A 673 -8.05 -15.92 13.36
C PRO A 673 -6.67 -15.24 13.41
N ASP A 674 -6.45 -14.20 12.62
CA ASP A 674 -5.18 -13.47 12.63
C ASP A 674 -4.96 -12.66 13.90
N THR A 675 -6.02 -12.12 14.51
CA THR A 675 -5.92 -11.44 15.80
C THR A 675 -5.55 -12.42 16.92
N LEU A 676 -6.06 -13.67 16.87
CA LEU A 676 -5.61 -14.74 17.76
C LEU A 676 -4.14 -15.08 17.54
N ALA A 677 -3.64 -15.09 16.30
CA ALA A 677 -2.22 -15.27 16.03
C ALA A 677 -1.37 -14.12 16.58
N VAL A 678 -1.82 -12.87 16.43
CA VAL A 678 -1.18 -11.68 17.02
C VAL A 678 -1.09 -11.81 18.54
N LEU A 679 -2.18 -12.23 19.19
CA LEU A 679 -2.19 -12.47 20.64
C LEU A 679 -1.28 -13.64 21.04
N GLY A 680 -1.21 -14.70 20.21
CA GLY A 680 -0.26 -15.79 20.38
C GLY A 680 1.19 -15.32 20.36
N ARG A 681 1.57 -14.50 19.36
CA ARG A 681 2.88 -13.85 19.29
C ARG A 681 3.15 -12.98 20.52
N ARG A 682 2.14 -12.26 21.00
CA ARG A 682 2.25 -11.44 22.23
C ARG A 682 2.55 -12.31 23.46
N HIS A 683 1.81 -13.39 23.67
CA HIS A 683 2.10 -14.34 24.75
C HIS A 683 3.50 -14.95 24.62
N TRP A 684 3.91 -15.28 23.39
CA TRP A 684 5.24 -15.83 23.15
C TRP A 684 6.35 -14.84 23.53
N TRP A 685 6.19 -13.56 23.19
CA TRP A 685 7.09 -12.48 23.63
C TRP A 685 7.12 -12.29 25.15
N LEU A 686 5.97 -12.46 25.82
CA LEU A 686 5.86 -12.46 27.28
C LEU A 686 6.39 -13.75 27.94
N ARG A 687 6.92 -14.69 27.14
CA ARG A 687 7.40 -16.02 27.55
C ARG A 687 6.31 -16.92 28.14
N GLN A 688 5.05 -16.63 27.84
CA GLN A 688 3.88 -17.42 28.20
C GLN A 688 3.60 -18.44 27.09
N CYS A 689 4.52 -19.38 26.88
CA CYS A 689 4.52 -20.22 25.68
C CYS A 689 3.31 -21.18 25.58
N ASP A 690 2.73 -21.61 26.72
CA ASP A 690 1.50 -22.42 26.71
C ASP A 690 0.29 -21.60 26.23
N ASP A 691 0.16 -20.35 26.67
CA ASP A 691 -0.89 -19.43 26.19
C ASP A 691 -0.70 -19.08 24.71
N ALA A 692 0.56 -18.91 24.28
CA ALA A 692 0.90 -18.69 22.88
C ALA A 692 0.45 -19.87 22.00
N ALA A 693 0.79 -21.10 22.40
CA ALA A 693 0.37 -22.31 21.69
C ALA A 693 -1.16 -22.42 21.62
N ARG A 694 -1.87 -22.17 22.74
CA ARG A 694 -3.35 -22.18 22.76
C ARG A 694 -3.95 -21.19 21.75
N CYS A 695 -3.47 -19.94 21.73
CA CYS A 695 -4.00 -18.92 20.84
C CYS A 695 -3.72 -19.27 19.37
N MET A 696 -2.51 -19.74 19.06
CA MET A 696 -2.14 -20.17 17.71
C MET A 696 -2.90 -21.42 17.27
N GLU A 697 -3.17 -22.38 18.16
CA GLU A 697 -4.02 -23.55 17.87
C GLU A 697 -5.46 -23.14 17.53
N LYS A 698 -6.04 -22.20 18.28
CA LYS A 698 -7.36 -21.64 17.96
C LYS A 698 -7.36 -20.94 16.60
N SER A 699 -6.34 -20.13 16.35
CA SER A 699 -6.15 -19.43 15.07
C SER A 699 -6.12 -20.42 13.91
N VAL A 700 -5.24 -21.43 13.92
CA VAL A 700 -5.16 -22.41 12.82
C VAL A 700 -6.38 -23.31 12.70
N SER A 701 -7.13 -23.52 13.80
CA SER A 701 -8.39 -24.27 13.74
C SER A 701 -9.50 -23.48 13.06
N ALA A 702 -9.48 -22.15 13.18
CA ALA A 702 -10.45 -21.27 12.55
C ALA A 702 -10.07 -20.92 11.10
N SER A 703 -8.79 -20.60 10.84
CA SER A 703 -8.26 -20.38 9.50
C SER A 703 -6.82 -20.94 9.41
N PRO A 704 -6.64 -22.13 8.81
CA PRO A 704 -5.32 -22.74 8.72
C PRO A 704 -4.39 -21.94 7.79
N SER A 705 -3.30 -21.39 8.32
CA SER A 705 -2.30 -20.63 7.56
C SER A 705 -0.87 -21.11 7.81
N ASN A 706 -0.08 -21.22 6.74
CA ASN A 706 1.31 -21.70 6.80
C ASN A 706 2.19 -20.86 7.75
N GLY A 707 1.93 -19.56 7.80
CA GLY A 707 2.62 -18.64 8.72
C GLY A 707 2.36 -19.00 10.18
N VAL A 708 1.11 -19.22 10.56
CA VAL A 708 0.76 -19.53 11.96
C VAL A 708 1.18 -20.95 12.33
N PHE A 709 1.11 -21.95 11.43
CA PHE A 709 1.73 -23.27 11.68
C PHE A 709 3.24 -23.17 11.89
N SER A 710 3.90 -22.34 11.08
CA SER A 710 5.32 -22.07 11.18
C SER A 710 5.71 -21.47 12.52
N GLU A 711 4.91 -20.57 13.07
CA GLU A 711 5.11 -19.97 14.39
C GLU A 711 4.76 -20.96 15.51
N LEU A 712 3.66 -21.69 15.40
CA LEU A 712 3.25 -22.70 16.37
C LEU A 712 4.31 -23.80 16.55
N ALA A 713 4.93 -24.26 15.46
CA ALA A 713 6.05 -25.19 15.52
C ALA A 713 7.24 -24.62 16.32
N GLU A 714 7.57 -23.34 16.14
CA GLU A 714 8.62 -22.66 16.90
C GLU A 714 8.26 -22.48 18.39
N VAL A 715 6.98 -22.24 18.70
CA VAL A 715 6.48 -22.22 20.08
C VAL A 715 6.62 -23.61 20.73
N TYR A 716 6.28 -24.69 20.04
CA TYR A 716 6.47 -26.05 20.56
C TYR A 716 7.95 -26.38 20.79
N GLU A 717 8.85 -25.99 19.90
CA GLU A 717 10.30 -26.12 20.12
C GLU A 717 10.73 -25.36 21.38
N THR A 718 10.21 -24.15 21.59
CA THR A 718 10.51 -23.34 22.80
C THR A 718 10.01 -24.02 24.08
N LEU A 719 8.89 -24.74 24.00
CA LEU A 719 8.34 -25.56 25.10
C LEU A 719 9.11 -26.87 25.33
N GLY A 720 10.14 -27.17 24.52
CA GLY A 720 10.87 -28.43 24.57
C GLY A 720 10.10 -29.61 23.99
N LYS A 721 9.03 -29.35 23.22
CA LYS A 721 8.20 -30.34 22.52
C LYS A 721 8.67 -30.48 21.06
N SER A 722 9.96 -30.71 20.85
CA SER A 722 10.58 -30.77 19.51
C SER A 722 9.98 -31.87 18.64
N GLU A 723 9.42 -32.92 19.24
CA GLU A 723 8.70 -33.99 18.56
C GLU A 723 7.44 -33.49 17.82
N LEU A 724 6.90 -32.33 18.20
CA LEU A 724 5.74 -31.71 17.55
C LEU A 724 6.13 -30.76 16.41
N TYR A 725 7.41 -30.42 16.25
CA TYR A 725 7.85 -29.42 15.27
C TYR A 725 7.48 -29.81 13.84
N VAL A 726 8.01 -30.95 13.37
CA VAL A 726 7.74 -31.43 12.00
C VAL A 726 6.28 -31.82 11.81
N PRO A 727 5.62 -32.59 12.70
CA PRO A 727 4.20 -32.92 12.53
C PRO A 727 3.28 -31.69 12.43
N THR A 728 3.58 -30.60 13.13
CA THR A 728 2.82 -29.35 13.04
C THR A 728 2.95 -28.71 11.65
N LEU A 729 4.16 -28.73 11.09
CA LEU A 729 4.43 -28.24 9.73
C LEU A 729 3.84 -29.18 8.67
N GLU A 730 3.89 -30.49 8.85
CA GLU A 730 3.29 -31.45 7.92
C GLU A 730 1.77 -31.33 7.86
N ARG A 731 1.11 -31.11 9.01
CA ARG A 731 -0.32 -30.78 9.05
C ARG A 731 -0.62 -29.58 8.16
N SER A 732 0.31 -28.62 8.05
CA SER A 732 0.09 -27.46 7.18
C SER A 732 0.03 -27.76 5.68
N LEU A 733 0.59 -28.90 5.27
CA LEU A 733 0.59 -29.37 3.89
C LEU A 733 -0.74 -30.04 3.48
N GLU A 734 -1.64 -30.32 4.44
CA GLU A 734 -2.91 -31.02 4.18
C GLU A 734 -3.97 -30.12 3.52
N PHE A 735 -3.86 -28.80 3.66
CA PHE A 735 -4.80 -27.85 3.08
C PHE A 735 -4.21 -27.19 1.84
N GLU A 736 -5.11 -26.83 0.92
CA GLU A 736 -4.75 -26.17 -0.33
C GLU A 736 -4.07 -24.82 -0.10
N THR A 737 -3.06 -24.54 -0.94
CA THR A 737 -2.42 -23.23 -1.07
C THR A 737 -2.40 -22.88 -2.55
N TYR A 738 -2.66 -21.62 -2.86
CA TYR A 738 -2.68 -21.02 -4.18
C TYR A 738 -1.33 -20.38 -4.58
N GLY A 739 -0.22 -20.83 -3.97
CA GLY A 739 1.09 -20.22 -4.15
C GLY A 739 2.27 -21.07 -3.67
N LEU A 740 3.29 -20.39 -3.15
CA LEU A 740 4.53 -21.02 -2.67
C LEU A 740 4.45 -21.44 -1.20
N GLY A 741 3.26 -21.41 -0.59
CA GLY A 741 3.03 -21.75 0.81
C GLY A 741 3.59 -23.13 1.18
N HIS A 742 3.16 -24.18 0.46
CA HIS A 742 3.66 -25.55 0.70
C HIS A 742 5.17 -25.69 0.49
N ALA A 743 5.70 -25.08 -0.56
CA ALA A 743 7.14 -25.13 -0.82
C ALA A 743 7.93 -24.45 0.32
N SER A 744 7.41 -23.36 0.89
CA SER A 744 8.04 -22.66 2.02
C SER A 744 8.06 -23.56 3.26
N ILE A 745 6.96 -24.27 3.52
CA ILE A 745 6.87 -25.27 4.60
C ILE A 745 7.86 -26.42 4.37
N HIS A 746 7.92 -26.97 3.16
CA HIS A 746 8.89 -28.01 2.79
C HIS A 746 10.33 -27.53 3.02
N SER A 747 10.67 -26.31 2.59
CA SER A 747 11.99 -25.73 2.85
C SER A 747 12.26 -25.56 4.35
N LYS A 748 11.25 -25.21 5.15
CA LYS A 748 11.39 -25.09 6.61
C LYS A 748 11.65 -26.43 7.29
N ILE A 749 10.91 -27.48 6.91
CA ILE A 749 11.12 -28.86 7.39
C ILE A 749 12.52 -29.34 7.01
N ALA A 750 12.91 -29.18 5.75
CA ALA A 750 14.23 -29.56 5.26
C ALA A 750 15.35 -28.88 6.06
N HIS A 751 15.25 -27.56 6.28
CA HIS A 751 16.23 -26.83 7.09
C HIS A 751 16.34 -27.34 8.52
N TRP A 752 15.21 -27.65 9.16
CA TRP A 752 15.22 -28.21 10.52
C TRP A 752 15.90 -29.59 10.57
N LEU A 753 15.60 -30.46 9.60
CA LEU A 753 16.22 -31.79 9.49
C LEU A 753 17.73 -31.70 9.20
N MET A 754 18.14 -30.82 8.28
CA MET A 754 19.55 -30.57 7.97
C MET A 754 20.32 -30.04 9.18
N ASP A 755 19.72 -29.13 9.95
CA ASP A 755 20.32 -28.63 11.20
C ASP A 755 20.49 -29.75 12.25
N GLY A 756 19.66 -30.80 12.20
CA GLY A 756 19.80 -32.03 12.98
C GLY A 756 20.74 -33.07 12.38
N GLY A 757 21.39 -32.78 11.25
CA GLY A 757 22.27 -33.71 10.53
C GLY A 757 21.54 -34.84 9.79
N LYS A 758 20.22 -34.74 9.62
CA LYS A 758 19.36 -35.74 8.96
C LYS A 758 19.16 -35.41 7.49
N TRP A 759 20.24 -35.46 6.72
CA TRP A 759 20.26 -34.99 5.34
C TRP A 759 19.36 -35.82 4.42
N GLU A 760 19.32 -37.13 4.60
CA GLU A 760 18.50 -38.06 3.82
C GLU A 760 16.99 -37.86 4.08
N GLU A 761 16.61 -37.58 5.33
CA GLU A 761 15.22 -37.23 5.67
C GLU A 761 14.83 -35.86 5.07
N ALA A 762 15.79 -34.94 4.95
CA ALA A 762 15.56 -33.58 4.42
C ALA A 762 15.37 -33.54 2.90
N GLU A 763 16.05 -34.42 2.16
CA GLU A 763 16.07 -34.46 0.70
C GLU A 763 14.68 -34.37 0.04
N PRO A 764 13.69 -35.22 0.37
CA PRO A 764 12.38 -35.16 -0.28
C PRO A 764 11.64 -33.84 -0.04
N HIS A 765 11.87 -33.17 1.09
CA HIS A 765 11.29 -31.86 1.35
C HIS A 765 12.06 -30.75 0.60
N ALA A 766 13.39 -30.81 0.57
CA ALA A 766 14.21 -29.84 -0.15
C ALA A 766 13.91 -29.87 -1.66
N LEU A 767 13.75 -31.07 -2.24
CA LEU A 767 13.36 -31.24 -3.64
C LEU A 767 11.98 -30.66 -3.95
N LYS A 768 10.95 -30.98 -3.16
CA LYS A 768 9.60 -30.42 -3.35
C LYS A 768 9.61 -28.89 -3.30
N ALA A 769 10.44 -28.29 -2.43
CA ALA A 769 10.62 -26.85 -2.42
C ALA A 769 11.29 -26.34 -3.72
N ALA A 770 12.36 -27.00 -4.17
CA ALA A 770 13.10 -26.62 -5.38
C ALA A 770 12.33 -26.83 -6.69
N GLU A 771 11.41 -27.80 -6.75
CA GLU A 771 10.56 -28.07 -7.92
C GLU A 771 9.64 -26.89 -8.27
N THR A 772 9.39 -25.98 -7.33
CA THR A 772 8.69 -24.71 -7.60
C THR A 772 9.56 -23.67 -8.28
N TYR A 773 10.86 -23.93 -8.47
CA TYR A 773 11.86 -23.00 -8.99
C TYR A 773 11.95 -21.70 -8.19
N SER A 774 11.54 -21.69 -6.91
CA SER A 774 11.79 -20.57 -6.02
C SER A 774 13.29 -20.48 -5.68
N ALA A 775 13.83 -19.27 -5.58
CA ALA A 775 15.27 -19.09 -5.28
C ALA A 775 15.67 -19.80 -3.98
N TRP A 776 14.92 -19.57 -2.91
CA TRP A 776 15.13 -20.19 -1.60
C TRP A 776 14.85 -21.70 -1.59
N GLY A 777 14.03 -22.21 -2.51
CA GLY A 777 13.76 -23.65 -2.67
C GLY A 777 14.95 -24.36 -3.32
N MET A 778 15.44 -23.79 -4.42
CA MET A 778 16.64 -24.28 -5.11
C MET A 778 17.88 -24.18 -4.21
N GLU A 779 18.04 -23.08 -3.46
CA GLU A 779 19.09 -22.95 -2.45
C GLU A 779 19.00 -24.05 -1.39
N CYS A 780 17.79 -24.35 -0.90
CA CYS A 780 17.56 -25.41 0.09
C CYS A 780 17.97 -26.80 -0.43
N ALA A 781 17.60 -27.13 -1.68
CA ALA A 781 18.03 -28.38 -2.32
C ALA A 781 19.54 -28.41 -2.57
N ALA A 782 20.13 -27.31 -3.05
CA ALA A 782 21.58 -27.22 -3.25
C ALA A 782 22.34 -27.48 -1.95
N ARG A 783 21.86 -26.92 -0.83
CA ARG A 783 22.42 -27.12 0.51
C ARG A 783 22.24 -28.57 1.00
N CYS A 784 21.07 -29.16 0.78
CA CYS A 784 20.79 -30.54 1.17
C CYS A 784 21.75 -31.52 0.46
N TYR A 785 21.88 -31.39 -0.87
CA TYR A 785 22.79 -32.21 -1.66
C TYR A 785 24.26 -31.97 -1.32
N GLU A 786 24.64 -30.75 -0.93
CA GLU A 786 25.99 -30.51 -0.41
C GLU A 786 26.26 -31.33 0.86
N GLY A 787 25.30 -31.39 1.79
CA GLY A 787 25.41 -32.18 3.02
C GLY A 787 25.40 -33.70 2.78
N LEU A 788 24.75 -34.14 1.71
CA LEU A 788 24.81 -35.53 1.22
C LEU A 788 26.09 -35.84 0.42
N GLU A 789 26.95 -34.84 0.21
CA GLU A 789 28.14 -34.91 -0.65
C GLU A 789 27.82 -35.27 -2.12
N ASP A 790 26.59 -35.00 -2.57
CA ASP A 790 26.17 -35.11 -3.96
C ASP A 790 26.42 -33.77 -4.68
N TRP A 791 27.66 -33.61 -5.14
CA TRP A 791 28.14 -32.37 -5.74
C TRP A 791 27.46 -32.03 -7.06
N GLU A 792 27.02 -33.04 -7.83
CA GLU A 792 26.39 -32.83 -9.14
C GLU A 792 24.99 -32.23 -8.98
N ASN A 793 24.17 -32.80 -8.08
CA ASN A 793 22.84 -32.25 -7.81
C ASN A 793 22.91 -30.94 -7.02
N SER A 794 23.91 -30.78 -6.14
CA SER A 794 24.14 -29.50 -5.45
C SER A 794 24.44 -28.38 -6.46
N GLU A 795 25.33 -28.62 -7.43
CA GLU A 795 25.62 -27.65 -8.49
C GLU A 795 24.41 -27.36 -9.38
N LEU A 796 23.66 -28.41 -9.76
CA LEU A 796 22.48 -28.26 -10.62
C LEU A 796 21.52 -27.20 -10.08
N TRP A 797 21.19 -27.26 -8.79
CA TRP A 797 20.22 -26.35 -8.19
C TRP A 797 20.75 -24.94 -7.98
N ILE A 798 21.99 -24.79 -7.49
CA ILE A 798 22.57 -23.44 -7.30
C ILE A 798 22.80 -22.74 -8.65
N ARG A 799 23.14 -23.50 -9.70
CA ARG A 799 23.25 -22.99 -11.06
C ARG A 799 21.90 -22.55 -11.62
N ARG A 800 20.85 -23.36 -11.46
CA ARG A 800 19.49 -22.99 -11.89
C ARG A 800 18.99 -21.73 -11.18
N GLU A 801 19.29 -21.58 -9.90
CA GLU A 801 19.01 -20.35 -9.14
C GLU A 801 19.71 -19.13 -9.75
N SER A 802 21.00 -19.27 -10.06
CA SER A 802 21.81 -18.25 -10.73
C SER A 802 21.24 -17.83 -12.09
N GLU A 803 20.88 -18.82 -12.91
CA GLU A 803 20.33 -18.63 -14.25
C GLU A 803 18.93 -18.00 -14.23
N SER A 804 18.12 -18.32 -13.21
CA SER A 804 16.71 -17.85 -13.12
C SER A 804 16.59 -16.46 -12.48
N TYR A 805 17.39 -16.14 -11.46
CA TYR A 805 17.21 -14.92 -10.65
C TYR A 805 18.25 -13.82 -10.88
N GLY A 806 19.41 -14.13 -11.46
CA GLY A 806 20.35 -13.18 -12.06
C GLY A 806 20.97 -12.05 -11.20
N ARG A 807 20.56 -11.88 -9.93
CA ARG A 807 21.11 -10.91 -8.97
C ARG A 807 22.25 -11.56 -8.17
N ARG A 808 22.19 -11.47 -6.83
CA ARG A 808 23.13 -12.10 -5.90
C ARG A 808 23.28 -13.61 -6.12
N SER A 809 22.26 -14.31 -6.63
CA SER A 809 22.35 -15.75 -6.95
C SER A 809 23.47 -16.09 -7.94
N ARG A 810 23.86 -15.15 -8.83
CA ARG A 810 25.05 -15.29 -9.69
C ARG A 810 26.35 -15.32 -8.92
N LEU A 811 26.44 -14.48 -7.89
CA LEU A 811 27.57 -14.53 -6.97
C LEU A 811 27.53 -15.81 -6.13
N ASP A 812 26.36 -16.25 -5.68
CA ASP A 812 26.22 -17.44 -4.85
C ASP A 812 26.71 -18.72 -5.53
N TRP A 813 26.44 -18.91 -6.84
CA TRP A 813 27.01 -20.02 -7.60
C TRP A 813 28.54 -19.93 -7.68
N TYR A 814 29.09 -18.74 -7.93
CA TYR A 814 30.55 -18.52 -7.90
C TYR A 814 31.14 -18.84 -6.51
N LEU A 815 30.53 -18.36 -5.43
CA LEU A 815 30.97 -18.64 -4.06
C LEU A 815 30.94 -20.14 -3.76
N TRP A 816 29.88 -20.83 -4.21
CA TRP A 816 29.78 -22.28 -4.10
C TRP A 816 30.96 -22.96 -4.81
N CYS A 817 31.25 -22.64 -6.08
CA CYS A 817 32.38 -23.21 -6.82
C CYS A 817 33.72 -22.95 -6.13
N ARG A 818 33.92 -21.73 -5.62
CA ARG A 818 35.15 -21.33 -4.91
C ARG A 818 35.34 -22.09 -3.60
N ARG A 819 34.26 -22.34 -2.86
CA ARG A 819 34.28 -22.99 -1.54
C ARG A 819 34.43 -24.51 -1.63
N THR A 820 33.75 -25.12 -2.58
CA THR A 820 33.75 -26.59 -2.76
C THR A 820 34.90 -27.07 -3.65
N GLY A 821 35.42 -26.19 -4.51
CA GLY A 821 36.37 -26.58 -5.56
C GLY A 821 35.73 -27.45 -6.66
N ARG A 822 34.40 -27.39 -6.77
CA ARG A 822 33.58 -28.17 -7.73
C ARG A 822 32.87 -27.25 -8.71
N GLY A 823 32.35 -27.86 -9.78
CA GLY A 823 31.53 -27.21 -10.79
C GLY A 823 32.27 -26.33 -11.79
N ASP A 824 31.50 -25.65 -12.63
CA ASP A 824 31.98 -24.77 -13.70
C ASP A 824 32.33 -23.37 -13.16
N LEU A 825 33.52 -23.27 -12.55
CA LEU A 825 34.01 -22.03 -11.96
C LEU A 825 34.12 -20.89 -12.99
N GLU A 826 34.47 -21.17 -14.25
CA GLU A 826 34.63 -20.12 -15.26
C GLU A 826 33.28 -19.52 -15.66
N ALA A 827 32.26 -20.36 -15.88
CA ALA A 827 30.91 -19.89 -16.15
C ALA A 827 30.32 -19.12 -14.95
N ALA A 828 30.48 -19.65 -13.73
CA ALA A 828 30.03 -18.98 -12.52
C ALA A 828 30.73 -17.62 -12.31
N ARG A 829 32.05 -17.57 -12.55
CA ARG A 829 32.83 -16.33 -12.48
C ARG A 829 32.34 -15.29 -13.50
N GLN A 830 32.03 -15.71 -14.73
CA GLN A 830 31.51 -14.81 -15.75
C GLN A 830 30.16 -14.21 -15.33
N GLN A 831 29.23 -15.02 -14.84
CA GLN A 831 27.93 -14.53 -14.35
C GLN A 831 28.08 -13.60 -13.13
N ALA A 832 28.98 -13.92 -12.19
CA ALA A 832 29.28 -13.05 -11.06
C ALA A 832 29.85 -11.70 -11.53
N ARG A 833 30.74 -11.67 -12.53
CA ARG A 833 31.27 -10.41 -13.09
C ARG A 833 30.19 -9.53 -13.72
N GLU A 834 29.23 -10.14 -14.42
CA GLU A 834 28.09 -9.40 -14.97
C GLU A 834 27.20 -8.79 -13.88
N TYR A 835 26.99 -9.51 -12.77
CA TYR A 835 26.29 -8.97 -11.60
C TYR A 835 27.05 -7.81 -10.96
N LEU A 836 28.38 -7.87 -10.92
CA LEU A 836 29.24 -6.88 -10.24
C LEU A 836 29.68 -5.72 -11.15
N ASP A 837 29.18 -5.64 -12.39
CA ASP A 837 29.49 -4.53 -13.30
C ASP A 837 28.95 -3.21 -12.71
N PRO A 838 29.78 -2.17 -12.54
CA PRO A 838 29.32 -0.86 -12.05
C PRO A 838 28.22 -0.22 -12.90
N ALA A 839 28.12 -0.56 -14.20
CA ALA A 839 27.04 -0.08 -15.05
C ALA A 839 25.68 -0.69 -14.69
N SER A 840 25.66 -1.89 -14.09
CA SER A 840 24.44 -2.63 -13.69
C SER A 840 24.10 -2.50 -12.20
N THR A 841 24.95 -1.84 -11.40
CA THR A 841 24.80 -1.78 -9.95
C THR A 841 24.80 -0.34 -9.43
N GLN A 842 23.62 0.18 -9.12
CA GLN A 842 23.51 1.32 -8.20
C GLN A 842 24.17 0.86 -6.89
N GLY A 843 25.27 1.47 -6.48
CA GLY A 843 26.18 1.03 -5.40
C GLY A 843 25.55 0.92 -4.01
N THR A 844 24.61 -0.01 -3.83
CA THR A 844 24.08 -0.38 -2.52
C THR A 844 25.20 -0.99 -1.68
N TYR A 845 25.11 -0.82 -0.37
CA TYR A 845 26.08 -1.37 0.59
C TYR A 845 26.33 -2.86 0.38
N ARG A 846 25.26 -3.61 0.10
CA ARG A 846 25.32 -5.06 -0.11
C ARG A 846 26.13 -5.41 -1.35
N THR A 847 25.89 -4.74 -2.48
CA THR A 847 26.64 -4.99 -3.72
C THR A 847 28.12 -4.61 -3.60
N LEU A 848 28.46 -3.60 -2.79
CA LEU A 848 29.86 -3.26 -2.51
C LEU A 848 30.54 -4.34 -1.66
N GLY A 849 29.84 -4.87 -0.66
CA GLY A 849 30.27 -6.06 0.10
C GLY A 849 30.52 -7.26 -0.81
N ASP A 850 29.57 -7.56 -1.69
CA ASP A 850 29.64 -8.60 -2.72
C ASP A 850 30.85 -8.41 -3.65
N CYS A 851 31.06 -7.18 -4.16
CA CYS A 851 32.23 -6.82 -4.98
C CYS A 851 33.53 -7.09 -4.23
N SER A 852 33.61 -6.66 -2.97
CA SER A 852 34.79 -6.89 -2.13
C SER A 852 35.08 -8.37 -1.97
N THR A 853 34.07 -9.17 -1.62
CA THR A 853 34.19 -10.63 -1.47
C THR A 853 34.70 -11.26 -2.77
N PHE A 854 34.13 -10.90 -3.92
CA PHE A 854 34.57 -11.40 -5.22
C PHE A 854 36.05 -11.10 -5.50
N TYR A 855 36.49 -9.84 -5.36
CA TYR A 855 37.88 -9.45 -5.65
C TYR A 855 38.87 -10.04 -4.65
N LEU A 856 38.50 -10.19 -3.38
CA LEU A 856 39.32 -10.90 -2.39
C LEU A 856 39.57 -12.36 -2.80
N LEU A 857 38.53 -13.05 -3.28
CA LEU A 857 38.66 -14.42 -3.78
C LEU A 857 39.49 -14.47 -5.07
N GLU A 858 39.37 -13.48 -5.96
CA GLU A 858 40.23 -13.40 -7.16
C GLU A 858 41.68 -12.98 -6.84
N GLY A 859 42.01 -12.71 -5.57
CA GLY A 859 43.34 -12.29 -5.12
C GLY A 859 43.66 -10.81 -5.35
N ASP A 860 42.71 -10.03 -5.88
CA ASP A 860 42.86 -8.59 -6.13
C ASP A 860 42.40 -7.77 -4.92
N ARG A 861 43.17 -7.88 -3.83
CA ARG A 861 42.88 -7.18 -2.56
C ARG A 861 42.84 -5.66 -2.73
N ARG A 862 43.62 -5.11 -3.67
CA ARG A 862 43.67 -3.66 -3.91
C ARG A 862 42.37 -3.17 -4.51
N ARG A 863 41.83 -3.88 -5.50
CA ARG A 863 40.54 -3.54 -6.10
C ARG A 863 39.38 -3.73 -5.13
N ALA A 864 39.42 -4.76 -4.28
CA ALA A 864 38.47 -4.90 -3.17
C ALA A 864 38.48 -3.67 -2.24
N PHE A 865 39.67 -3.22 -1.84
CA PHE A 865 39.86 -2.03 -1.02
C PHE A 865 39.37 -0.75 -1.70
N ASP A 866 39.76 -0.50 -2.95
CA ASP A 866 39.37 0.70 -3.69
C ASP A 866 37.84 0.78 -3.90
N ARG A 867 37.14 -0.37 -3.94
CA ARG A 867 35.67 -0.45 -4.01
C ARG A 867 34.98 -0.13 -2.69
N LEU A 868 35.51 -0.60 -1.56
CA LEU A 868 34.92 -0.32 -0.24
C LEU A 868 35.26 1.07 0.30
N ARG A 869 36.39 1.66 -0.10
CA ARG A 869 36.91 2.92 0.45
C ARG A 869 35.91 4.09 0.48
N PRO A 870 35.08 4.34 -0.55
CA PRO A 870 34.09 5.43 -0.51
C PRO A 870 33.09 5.31 0.66
N TYR A 871 32.91 4.09 1.21
CA TYR A 871 31.81 3.76 2.12
C TYR A 871 32.04 4.13 3.59
N VAL A 872 33.25 4.59 3.95
CA VAL A 872 33.60 4.98 5.33
C VAL A 872 32.77 6.15 5.89
N ARG A 873 31.96 6.84 5.07
CA ARG A 873 31.17 8.00 5.50
C ARG A 873 29.67 7.73 5.58
N GLU A 874 29.21 6.58 5.10
CA GLU A 874 27.79 6.36 4.76
C GLU A 874 27.23 5.01 5.25
N GLY A 875 27.99 4.22 6.00
CA GLY A 875 27.65 2.82 6.24
C GLY A 875 26.72 2.52 7.43
N PRO A 876 25.55 1.87 7.21
CA PRO A 876 24.71 1.33 8.28
C PRO A 876 25.14 -0.06 8.76
N ASP A 877 26.26 -0.59 8.27
CA ASP A 877 26.67 -1.96 8.53
C ASP A 877 28.11 -1.99 9.07
N VAL A 878 28.21 -2.35 10.35
CA VAL A 878 29.49 -2.41 11.07
C VAL A 878 30.43 -3.51 10.53
N MET A 879 29.91 -4.57 9.90
CA MET A 879 30.72 -5.67 9.37
C MET A 879 31.46 -5.26 8.11
N ILE A 880 30.79 -4.54 7.21
CA ILE A 880 31.44 -3.99 6.01
C ILE A 880 32.51 -2.97 6.41
N ILE A 881 32.21 -2.10 7.39
CA ILE A 881 33.18 -1.10 7.87
C ILE A 881 34.37 -1.80 8.57
N ALA A 882 34.13 -2.88 9.31
CA ALA A 882 35.21 -3.69 9.91
C ALA A 882 36.09 -4.36 8.85
N ARG A 883 35.51 -4.90 7.76
CA ARG A 883 36.31 -5.40 6.60
C ARG A 883 37.12 -4.28 5.95
N LEU A 884 36.54 -3.09 5.77
CA LEU A 884 37.26 -1.92 5.26
C LEU A 884 38.42 -1.51 6.19
N LEU A 885 38.19 -1.53 7.50
CA LEU A 885 39.22 -1.24 8.52
C LEU A 885 40.39 -2.23 8.42
N LEU A 886 40.11 -3.52 8.29
CA LEU A 886 41.15 -4.55 8.08
C LEU A 886 42.00 -4.27 6.85
N MET A 887 41.36 -3.92 5.72
CA MET A 887 42.10 -3.56 4.50
C MET A 887 42.87 -2.25 4.65
N ALA A 888 42.35 -1.26 5.37
CA ALA A 888 43.07 -0.02 5.65
C ALA A 888 44.33 -0.28 6.48
N VAL A 889 44.28 -1.21 7.44
CA VAL A 889 45.47 -1.68 8.19
C VAL A 889 46.47 -2.35 7.25
N GLU A 890 46.00 -3.28 6.41
CA GLU A 890 46.82 -4.01 5.44
C GLU A 890 47.54 -3.08 4.43
N PHE A 891 46.83 -2.08 3.90
CA PHE A 891 47.35 -1.07 2.98
C PHE A 891 48.01 0.13 3.67
N LYS A 892 48.08 0.14 5.01
CA LYS A 892 48.67 1.21 5.83
C LYS A 892 48.03 2.59 5.60
N ASP A 893 46.74 2.64 5.27
CA ASP A 893 45.95 3.87 5.12
C ASP A 893 45.43 4.35 6.48
N ARG A 894 46.25 5.14 7.19
CA ARG A 894 45.97 5.58 8.56
C ARG A 894 44.76 6.50 8.68
N ASP A 895 44.53 7.35 7.68
CA ASP A 895 43.40 8.29 7.67
C ASP A 895 42.07 7.51 7.54
N LEU A 896 42.04 6.52 6.65
CA LEU A 896 40.87 5.68 6.49
C LEU A 896 40.65 4.75 7.68
N GLN A 897 41.73 4.22 8.27
CA GLN A 897 41.68 3.43 9.51
C GLN A 897 40.99 4.22 10.63
N ASP A 898 41.40 5.47 10.87
CA ASP A 898 40.82 6.31 11.91
C ASP A 898 39.34 6.64 11.63
N LYS A 899 38.99 6.94 10.37
CA LYS A 899 37.59 7.18 9.97
C LYS A 899 36.71 5.94 10.16
N ALA A 900 37.19 4.77 9.75
CA ALA A 900 36.45 3.52 9.92
C ALA A 900 36.24 3.19 11.40
N CYS A 901 37.24 3.40 12.26
CA CYS A 901 37.07 3.27 13.71
C CYS A 901 36.00 4.23 14.25
N GLN A 902 35.99 5.50 13.84
CA GLN A 902 34.99 6.49 14.28
C GLN A 902 33.57 6.08 13.88
N GLU A 903 33.38 5.49 12.71
CA GLU A 903 32.06 4.96 12.30
C GLU A 903 31.66 3.73 13.12
N ILE A 904 32.57 2.79 13.35
CA ILE A 904 32.30 1.60 14.19
C ILE A 904 31.98 2.02 15.63
N GLU A 905 32.61 3.08 16.15
CA GLU A 905 32.34 3.64 17.49
C GLU A 905 30.87 4.07 17.67
N LYS A 906 30.16 4.44 16.59
CA LYS A 906 28.71 4.75 16.64
C LYS A 906 27.85 3.54 17.03
N TRP A 907 28.39 2.33 16.96
CA TRP A 907 27.74 1.07 17.32
C TRP A 907 28.07 0.59 18.75
N PHE A 908 28.82 1.38 19.53
CA PHE A 908 29.17 1.01 20.91
C PHE A 908 27.99 1.03 21.87
N THR A 909 26.95 1.77 21.52
CA THR A 909 25.71 1.82 22.30
C THR A 909 24.73 0.86 21.65
N PRO A 910 24.18 -0.12 22.39
CA PRO A 910 23.09 -0.94 21.88
C PRO A 910 21.96 0.00 21.44
N LYS A 911 21.53 -0.08 20.18
CA LYS A 911 20.24 0.47 19.78
C LYS A 911 19.17 -0.45 20.38
N GLU A 912 18.14 0.13 21.01
CA GLU A 912 17.12 -0.63 21.77
C GLU A 912 16.41 -1.71 20.93
N ASP A 913 16.40 -1.57 19.60
CA ASP A 913 15.75 -2.52 18.67
C ASP A 913 16.62 -3.72 18.27
N TYR A 914 17.92 -3.69 18.56
CA TYR A 914 18.82 -4.81 18.27
C TYR A 914 18.88 -5.73 19.48
N PHE A 915 17.84 -6.56 19.64
CA PHE A 915 17.79 -7.59 20.67
C PHE A 915 19.03 -8.51 20.61
N GLY A 916 19.92 -8.40 21.60
CA GLY A 916 20.83 -9.48 21.99
C GLY A 916 22.11 -9.70 21.17
N ASN A 917 22.45 -8.86 20.20
CA ASN A 917 23.64 -9.11 19.40
C ASN A 917 24.92 -8.72 20.16
N ALA A 918 25.95 -9.56 20.12
CA ALA A 918 27.30 -9.23 20.58
C ALA A 918 27.98 -8.11 19.76
N THR A 919 27.23 -7.38 18.92
CA THR A 919 27.70 -6.36 17.99
C THR A 919 28.37 -5.17 18.68
N PRO A 920 27.86 -4.61 19.80
CA PRO A 920 28.56 -3.55 20.52
C PRO A 920 29.88 -4.04 21.14
N GLU A 921 29.90 -5.23 21.74
CA GLU A 921 31.10 -5.84 22.29
C GLU A 921 32.12 -6.15 21.19
N PHE A 922 31.67 -6.67 20.05
CA PHE A 922 32.46 -6.88 18.84
C PHE A 922 33.05 -5.58 18.32
N ALA A 923 32.23 -4.54 18.13
CA ALA A 923 32.65 -3.23 17.65
C ALA A 923 33.74 -2.64 18.54
N ARG A 924 33.56 -2.71 19.87
CA ARG A 924 34.56 -2.26 20.86
C ARG A 924 35.86 -3.03 20.73
N LEU A 925 35.78 -4.36 20.61
CA LEU A 925 36.97 -5.21 20.50
C LEU A 925 37.74 -4.94 19.21
N VAL A 926 37.06 -4.87 18.06
CA VAL A 926 37.68 -4.58 16.76
C VAL A 926 38.39 -3.22 16.79
N VAL A 927 37.73 -2.17 17.31
CA VAL A 927 38.35 -0.84 17.43
C VAL A 927 39.52 -0.85 18.40
N ALA A 928 39.40 -1.50 19.56
CA ALA A 928 40.48 -1.58 20.54
C ALA A 928 41.74 -2.27 19.99
N THR A 929 41.56 -3.33 19.17
CA THR A 929 42.67 -4.06 18.56
C THR A 929 43.29 -3.31 17.37
N LEU A 930 42.48 -2.63 16.55
CA LEU A 930 42.93 -2.07 15.27
C LEU A 930 43.08 -0.55 15.25
N ARG A 931 43.12 0.17 16.39
CA ARG A 931 43.28 1.64 16.37
C ARG A 931 44.72 2.08 16.08
N SER A 932 44.88 3.14 15.27
CA SER A 932 46.16 3.58 14.69
C SER A 932 47.28 3.97 15.66
N LYS A 933 46.95 4.37 16.90
CA LYS A 933 47.92 4.97 17.86
C LYS A 933 48.45 4.02 18.92
N ASP A 934 47.75 2.92 19.20
CA ASP A 934 48.14 1.94 20.22
C ASP A 934 47.34 0.63 20.00
N PRO A 935 47.63 -0.15 18.94
CA PRO A 935 46.94 -1.41 18.70
C PRO A 935 47.23 -2.37 19.86
N GLN A 936 46.19 -2.70 20.62
CA GLN A 936 46.31 -3.70 21.68
C GLN A 936 46.47 -5.07 21.06
N LYS A 937 47.21 -5.96 21.74
CA LYS A 937 47.24 -7.37 21.36
C LYS A 937 45.81 -7.92 21.30
N PRO A 938 45.45 -8.74 20.29
CA PRO A 938 44.16 -9.39 20.21
C PRO A 938 43.80 -10.14 21.51
N ASP A 939 42.61 -9.85 22.08
CA ASP A 939 42.10 -10.54 23.28
C ASP A 939 41.35 -11.81 22.88
N LEU A 940 42.06 -12.94 22.92
CA LEU A 940 41.52 -14.26 22.54
C LEU A 940 40.34 -14.71 23.41
N GLU A 941 40.30 -14.32 24.69
CA GLU A 941 39.21 -14.68 25.60
C GLU A 941 37.93 -13.90 25.23
N ALA A 942 38.06 -12.60 24.97
CA ALA A 942 36.95 -11.76 24.51
C ALA A 942 36.42 -12.22 23.14
N MET A 943 37.30 -12.55 22.18
CA MET A 943 36.90 -13.10 20.87
C MET A 943 36.13 -14.41 21.04
N SER A 944 36.64 -15.34 21.86
CA SER A 944 35.98 -16.62 22.16
C SER A 944 34.62 -16.42 22.83
N LYS A 945 34.51 -15.45 23.73
CA LYS A 945 33.26 -15.10 24.40
C LYS A 945 32.22 -14.57 23.41
N ILE A 946 32.61 -13.66 22.50
CA ILE A 946 31.72 -13.13 21.45
C ILE A 946 31.24 -14.25 20.53
N MET A 947 32.12 -15.17 20.14
CA MET A 947 31.75 -16.35 19.35
C MET A 947 30.80 -17.32 20.06
N LYS A 948 30.61 -17.21 21.38
CA LYS A 948 29.74 -18.07 22.21
C LYS A 948 28.48 -17.36 22.73
N LEU A 949 28.49 -16.03 22.84
CA LEU A 949 27.35 -15.22 23.31
C LEU A 949 26.08 -15.45 22.49
N ASP A 950 26.28 -15.89 21.25
CA ASP A 950 25.24 -16.12 20.26
C ASP A 950 24.47 -17.45 20.40
N ASP A 951 24.89 -18.36 21.30
CA ASP A 951 24.21 -19.65 21.49
C ASP A 951 22.96 -19.54 22.39
N THR A 952 22.71 -18.38 23.04
CA THR A 952 21.81 -18.31 24.20
C THR A 952 20.48 -17.57 24.03
N LEU A 953 20.20 -16.92 22.89
CA LEU A 953 18.98 -16.13 22.74
C LEU A 953 18.34 -16.23 21.34
N TRP A 954 17.15 -16.84 21.29
CA TRP A 954 15.96 -16.49 20.50
C TRP A 954 16.05 -16.27 18.98
N GLY A 955 17.18 -16.54 18.33
CA GLY A 955 17.29 -16.39 16.88
C GLY A 955 18.33 -17.30 16.26
N ARG A 956 18.15 -18.62 16.35
CA ARG A 956 19.05 -19.63 15.72
C ARG A 956 19.35 -19.37 14.23
N ARG A 957 18.61 -18.51 13.51
CA ARG A 957 18.93 -18.08 12.14
C ARG A 957 19.67 -16.74 12.03
N HIS A 958 19.14 -15.67 12.64
CA HIS A 958 19.72 -14.31 12.48
C HIS A 958 21.04 -14.14 13.23
N SER A 959 21.19 -14.82 14.36
CA SER A 959 22.38 -14.76 15.22
C SER A 959 23.57 -15.44 14.49
N ARG A 960 23.31 -16.59 13.88
CA ARG A 960 24.32 -17.41 13.19
C ARG A 960 25.04 -16.67 12.05
N ASN A 961 24.35 -15.80 11.31
CA ASN A 961 24.97 -15.02 10.22
C ASN A 961 26.14 -14.19 10.74
N TYR A 962 25.93 -13.42 11.81
CA TYR A 962 26.98 -12.58 12.38
C TYR A 962 28.15 -13.39 12.95
N ARG A 963 27.91 -14.61 13.45
CA ARG A 963 28.99 -15.48 13.99
C ARG A 963 30.07 -15.79 12.95
N THR A 964 29.67 -16.08 11.72
CA THR A 964 30.61 -16.34 10.62
C THR A 964 31.41 -15.08 10.24
N GLU A 965 30.76 -13.91 10.27
CA GLU A 965 31.42 -12.62 10.02
C GLU A 965 32.40 -12.26 11.13
N TYR A 966 32.00 -12.40 12.40
CA TYR A 966 32.87 -12.21 13.56
C TYR A 966 34.08 -13.12 13.47
N GLY A 967 33.88 -14.40 13.22
CA GLY A 967 34.97 -15.37 13.13
C GLY A 967 35.93 -15.07 11.98
N TYR A 968 35.42 -14.66 10.81
CA TYR A 968 36.28 -14.29 9.68
C TYR A 968 37.09 -13.03 10.00
N ILE A 969 36.46 -12.01 10.56
CA ILE A 969 37.11 -10.75 10.96
C ILE A 969 38.17 -11.02 12.03
N PHE A 970 37.87 -11.83 13.05
CA PHE A 970 38.84 -12.22 14.08
C PHE A 970 40.02 -13.00 13.49
N GLY A 971 39.77 -13.94 12.57
CA GLY A 971 40.82 -14.63 11.84
C GLY A 971 41.74 -13.66 11.09
N ARG A 972 41.16 -12.68 10.38
CA ARG A 972 41.94 -11.63 9.67
C ARG A 972 42.74 -10.74 10.62
N ILE A 973 42.18 -10.36 11.78
CA ILE A 973 42.89 -9.59 12.82
C ILE A 973 44.14 -10.36 13.28
N LEU A 974 43.97 -11.63 13.64
CA LEU A 974 45.05 -12.49 14.12
C LEU A 974 46.13 -12.70 13.06
N GLU A 975 45.72 -12.86 11.79
CA GLU A 975 46.67 -12.99 10.69
C GLU A 975 47.49 -11.71 10.48
N LEU A 976 46.86 -10.52 10.55
CA LEU A 976 47.56 -9.24 10.44
C LEU A 976 48.52 -8.98 11.63
N ASP A 977 48.21 -9.53 12.81
CA ASP A 977 49.08 -9.49 14.00
C ASP A 977 50.19 -10.56 13.98
N GLY A 978 50.14 -11.52 13.04
CA GLY A 978 51.12 -12.60 12.89
C GLY A 978 50.83 -13.86 13.72
N GLN A 979 49.66 -13.96 14.35
CA GLN A 979 49.19 -15.14 15.10
C GLN A 979 48.53 -16.15 14.16
N LEU A 980 49.33 -16.80 13.31
CA LEU A 980 48.83 -17.58 12.17
C LEU A 980 48.06 -18.85 12.57
N GLU A 981 48.45 -19.55 13.64
CA GLU A 981 47.77 -20.79 14.06
C GLU A 981 46.42 -20.52 14.73
N GLU A 982 46.33 -19.42 15.48
CA GLU A 982 45.08 -18.90 16.02
C GLU A 982 44.17 -18.44 14.87
N ALA A 983 44.70 -17.71 13.87
CA ALA A 983 43.95 -17.30 12.69
C ALA A 983 43.37 -18.51 11.94
N LYS A 984 44.17 -19.55 11.69
CA LYS A 984 43.71 -20.83 11.08
C LYS A 984 42.60 -21.48 11.89
N THR A 985 42.62 -21.37 13.22
CA THR A 985 41.57 -21.92 14.08
C THR A 985 40.24 -21.23 13.84
N TYR A 986 40.21 -19.89 13.81
CA TYR A 986 39.00 -19.14 13.51
C TYR A 986 38.53 -19.36 12.06
N TYR A 987 39.44 -19.35 11.08
CA TYR A 987 39.06 -19.64 9.70
C TYR A 987 38.48 -21.04 9.53
N ARG A 988 39.04 -22.06 10.20
CA ARG A 988 38.48 -23.42 10.15
C ARG A 988 37.10 -23.48 10.79
N GLN A 989 36.93 -22.88 11.97
CA GLN A 989 35.61 -22.79 12.62
C GLN A 989 34.56 -22.16 11.70
N VAL A 990 34.90 -21.06 11.02
CA VAL A 990 33.98 -20.40 10.09
C VAL A 990 33.77 -21.21 8.81
N ALA A 991 34.84 -21.75 8.23
CA ALA A 991 34.76 -22.57 7.02
C ALA A 991 33.97 -23.87 7.23
N ASP A 992 33.85 -24.37 8.47
CA ASP A 992 33.04 -25.53 8.83
C ASP A 992 31.55 -25.17 9.05
N MET A 993 31.22 -23.88 9.25
CA MET A 993 29.84 -23.35 9.36
C MET A 993 29.19 -23.09 7.99
N LYS A 994 29.47 -23.94 6.99
CA LYS A 994 29.23 -23.73 5.53
C LYS A 994 27.82 -23.29 5.11
N CYS A 995 26.84 -23.35 5.99
CA CYS A 995 25.41 -23.32 5.68
C CYS A 995 24.67 -22.01 6.05
N ILE A 996 25.37 -20.97 6.50
CA ILE A 996 24.76 -19.80 7.13
C ILE A 996 25.10 -18.49 6.40
N ASP A 997 26.39 -18.14 6.24
CA ASP A 997 26.84 -17.00 5.42
C ASP A 997 27.82 -17.47 4.35
N LYS A 998 27.38 -17.44 3.09
CA LYS A 998 28.19 -17.91 1.95
C LYS A 998 29.46 -17.09 1.77
N ASP A 999 29.46 -15.80 2.12
CA ASP A 999 30.58 -14.90 1.84
C ASP A 999 31.76 -15.20 2.77
N CYS A 1000 31.53 -15.10 4.09
CA CYS A 1000 32.58 -15.28 5.09
C CYS A 1000 33.08 -16.72 5.16
N CYS A 1001 32.20 -17.72 4.99
CA CYS A 1001 32.61 -19.12 4.93
C CYS A 1001 33.54 -19.38 3.74
N THR A 1002 33.24 -18.80 2.57
CA THR A 1002 34.08 -18.95 1.36
C THR A 1002 35.41 -18.21 1.51
N LEU A 1003 35.40 -16.99 2.06
CA LEU A 1003 36.63 -16.23 2.33
C LEU A 1003 37.52 -16.94 3.37
N ALA A 1004 36.93 -17.44 4.46
CA ALA A 1004 37.66 -18.20 5.48
C ALA A 1004 38.27 -19.48 4.91
N ALA A 1005 37.53 -20.24 4.11
CA ALA A 1005 38.06 -21.43 3.44
C ALA A 1005 39.22 -21.08 2.48
N HIS A 1006 39.08 -19.99 1.74
CA HIS A 1006 40.12 -19.50 0.83
C HIS A 1006 41.40 -19.07 1.57
N ASP A 1007 41.27 -18.26 2.64
CA ASP A 1007 42.40 -17.80 3.43
C ASP A 1007 43.05 -18.95 4.23
N LEU A 1008 42.26 -19.89 4.74
CA LEU A 1008 42.77 -21.11 5.36
C LEU A 1008 43.60 -21.94 4.37
N ALA A 1009 43.11 -22.13 3.14
CA ALA A 1009 43.83 -22.87 2.11
C ALA A 1009 45.14 -22.17 1.69
N ARG A 1010 45.17 -20.83 1.67
CA ARG A 1010 46.38 -20.04 1.43
C ARG A 1010 47.41 -20.25 2.55
N LEU A 1011 47.01 -20.03 3.80
CA LEU A 1011 47.90 -20.17 4.96
C LEU A 1011 48.37 -21.61 5.24
N SER A 1012 47.73 -22.62 4.64
CA SER A 1012 48.13 -24.03 4.79
C SER A 1012 49.12 -24.49 3.72
N LYS A 1013 49.37 -23.67 2.69
CA LYS A 1013 50.38 -23.93 1.64
C LYS A 1013 51.74 -23.30 1.96
N ASP A 1014 51.72 -22.24 2.78
CA ASP A 1014 52.89 -21.58 3.37
C ASP A 1014 53.32 -22.29 4.66
#